data_AF-A3IRF7-F1
#
_entry.id   AF-A3IRF7-F1
#
_cell.length_a   1.000
_cell.length_b   1.000
_cell.length_c   1.000
_cell.angle_alpha   90.00
_cell.angle_beta   90.00
_cell.angle_gamma   90.00
#
_symmetry.space_group_name_H-M   'P 1'
#
loop_
_entity.id
_entity.type
_entity.pdbx_description
1 polymer ?
#
loop_
_entity_poly.entity_id
_entity_poly.type
_entity_poly.pdbx_seq_one_letter_code
_entity_poly.pdbx_strand_id
1 'polypeptide(L)'
;MLYNSADGWKTYTINVGDYFTGSYNRLIFMNDNDTPNNLGSSSQFRNLVLSETTPPPTTNQLNLTINGTTISKSLQTYGDASILNGNNLPQDTSEATVTYLDNGNQVQVENNAWKSWDLGNYNITSDTVLTFEFRSDSEGEIQGIGFDNNDNVFDNTNTLFQLFGTQTFGNQTFNNYNTVEGWKSYTINVGDYFTGTYNHLVFMNDNDTPNNLGSSSQFRNIILSENTPPPPTNNPPVANNDSYTTDEATILNENFVINDEDTDNDPLIITQINGSIFTEGNPITLSSGALLTINNDQTFSYNPNSQFDYLLAGETATDTFTYTISDGQDSDNGTVTVTINGLSSPPTTNQLNLTINGTNQSKSLQTYGDASVLNGNNLPQDTPEATVTYLDNGNQVEVENNAWKSWDLGNYNITSDTVLTFEFRSDSEGEIQGIGFDNNDNVFDNTNTLFQLFGTQSFGNQTFNNYNTVEGWKSYTINVGDFLTGTYNRLVFMNDNDTPNNLGSSSQFRNLILSENTPPPPTNQLNLTINGTTISKSLQTYGDASVLNGNNLPQDTSEATVTYLDHGNQVKVENNAWKSWDLGNYNITANTRLSFQFRSVDEGEIQGIGFDNDDDLFNNTNTLFQLYGTQTFANQAFNDYQGLNDSQAVNGWKDYSINLGQYFTGNFDRLVFMNDNDTINNLGSSSQFRNLVLSEVT
;
A
#
# COMPACT_ATOMS: atom_id res chain seq x y z
N MET A 1 -20.38 -53.01 -2.22
CA MET A 1 -19.17 -53.08 -1.35
C MET A 1 -18.95 -51.69 -0.76
N LEU A 2 -18.90 -51.56 0.56
CA LEU A 2 -18.87 -50.25 1.25
C LEU A 2 -17.49 -49.84 1.81
N TYR A 3 -16.46 -50.68 1.66
CA TYR A 3 -15.12 -50.36 2.16
C TYR A 3 -14.00 -51.24 1.55
N ASN A 4 -12.81 -50.68 1.40
CA ASN A 4 -11.54 -51.40 1.19
C ASN A 4 -10.42 -50.74 2.03
N SER A 5 -9.75 -51.57 2.83
CA SER A 5 -8.51 -51.43 3.63
C SER A 5 -8.24 -50.20 4.55
N ALA A 6 -7.89 -50.56 5.79
CA ALA A 6 -6.76 -50.09 6.62
C ALA A 6 -6.83 -48.85 7.55
N ASP A 7 -7.96 -48.15 7.73
CA ASP A 7 -8.03 -47.01 8.67
C ASP A 7 -9.31 -46.98 9.53
N GLY A 8 -9.17 -47.41 10.80
CA GLY A 8 -10.05 -47.03 11.91
C GLY A 8 -11.50 -47.56 11.92
N TRP A 9 -12.28 -47.10 12.91
CA TRP A 9 -13.71 -47.40 13.05
C TRP A 9 -14.55 -46.42 12.21
N LYS A 10 -15.54 -46.92 11.45
CA LYS A 10 -16.45 -46.10 10.65
C LYS A 10 -17.90 -46.30 11.08
N THR A 11 -18.66 -45.21 11.14
CA THR A 11 -20.09 -45.23 11.47
C THR A 11 -20.92 -45.34 10.19
N TYR A 12 -21.92 -46.22 10.20
CA TYR A 12 -22.86 -46.39 9.11
C TYR A 12 -24.29 -46.20 9.63
N THR A 13 -25.08 -45.42 8.91
CA THR A 13 -26.53 -45.28 9.13
C THR A 13 -27.23 -45.89 7.94
N ILE A 14 -28.09 -46.88 8.19
CA ILE A 14 -28.82 -47.61 7.14
C ILE A 14 -30.30 -47.53 7.47
N ASN A 15 -31.09 -46.99 6.55
CA ASN A 15 -32.53 -46.93 6.68
C ASN A 15 -33.15 -48.24 6.20
N VAL A 16 -33.26 -49.22 7.09
CA VAL A 16 -33.63 -50.61 6.73
C VAL A 16 -35.06 -50.74 6.18
N GLY A 17 -35.95 -49.82 6.55
CA GLY A 17 -37.35 -49.80 6.09
C GLY A 17 -37.52 -49.55 4.59
N ASP A 18 -36.51 -48.97 3.93
CA ASP A 18 -36.52 -48.72 2.48
C ASP A 18 -36.30 -50.01 1.67
N TYR A 19 -35.79 -51.08 2.30
CA TYR A 19 -35.38 -52.31 1.61
C TYR A 19 -36.26 -53.51 1.94
N PHE A 20 -36.77 -53.62 3.17
CA PHE A 20 -37.64 -54.72 3.58
C PHE A 20 -38.51 -54.32 4.78
N THR A 21 -39.75 -54.82 4.79
CA THR A 21 -40.73 -54.61 5.87
C THR A 21 -41.27 -55.97 6.34
N GLY A 22 -41.48 -56.13 7.66
CA GLY A 22 -41.99 -57.38 8.24
C GLY A 22 -41.42 -57.70 9.62
N SER A 23 -41.88 -58.80 10.22
CA SER A 23 -41.39 -59.26 11.53
C SER A 23 -40.17 -60.15 11.40
N TYR A 24 -39.02 -59.68 11.89
CA TYR A 24 -37.76 -60.43 11.92
C TYR A 24 -37.28 -60.57 13.37
N ASN A 25 -36.77 -61.74 13.72
CA ASN A 25 -36.35 -62.04 15.09
C ASN A 25 -34.83 -62.24 15.23
N ARG A 26 -34.06 -62.00 14.16
CA ARG A 26 -32.61 -62.19 14.13
C ARG A 26 -31.94 -61.09 13.33
N LEU A 27 -30.89 -60.51 13.89
CA LEU A 27 -29.90 -59.71 13.17
C LEU A 27 -28.68 -60.60 12.92
N ILE A 28 -28.23 -60.69 11.68
CA ILE A 28 -27.16 -61.60 11.26
C ILE A 28 -25.91 -60.79 10.91
N PHE A 29 -24.77 -61.17 11.50
CA PHE A 29 -23.45 -60.68 11.14
C PHE A 29 -22.74 -61.75 10.32
N MET A 30 -22.17 -61.36 9.18
CA MET A 30 -21.48 -62.27 8.29
C MET A 30 -20.04 -61.83 8.14
N ASN A 31 -19.12 -62.78 8.25
CA ASN A 31 -17.71 -62.61 7.92
C ASN A 31 -17.32 -63.86 7.15
N ASP A 32 -17.16 -63.71 5.84
CA ASP A 32 -16.92 -64.83 4.95
C ASP A 32 -15.52 -64.74 4.34
N ASN A 33 -14.87 -65.89 4.19
CA ASN A 33 -13.53 -66.00 3.62
C ASN A 33 -13.31 -67.41 3.08
N ASP A 34 -13.85 -67.65 1.89
CA ASP A 34 -13.79 -68.93 1.19
C ASP A 34 -12.44 -69.22 0.49
N THR A 35 -11.37 -68.50 0.83
CA THR A 35 -10.04 -68.72 0.21
C THR A 35 -9.17 -69.67 1.04
N PRO A 36 -8.71 -70.82 0.49
CA PRO A 36 -8.10 -71.90 1.27
C PRO A 36 -6.81 -71.56 2.05
N ASN A 37 -6.18 -70.41 1.78
CA ASN A 37 -4.86 -70.06 2.30
C ASN A 37 -4.82 -68.73 3.08
N ASN A 38 -5.97 -68.12 3.37
CA ASN A 38 -6.01 -66.83 4.06
C ASN A 38 -6.57 -67.00 5.48
N LEU A 39 -5.74 -67.41 6.43
CA LEU A 39 -6.14 -67.46 7.84
C LEU A 39 -6.06 -66.04 8.42
N GLY A 40 -7.19 -65.32 8.48
CA GLY A 40 -7.19 -63.99 9.13
C GLY A 40 -8.38 -63.05 8.98
N SER A 41 -9.49 -63.42 8.33
CA SER A 41 -10.61 -62.45 8.20
C SER A 41 -11.28 -62.18 9.54
N SER A 42 -11.42 -60.91 9.90
CA SER A 42 -12.19 -60.47 11.07
C SER A 42 -13.09 -59.30 10.69
N SER A 43 -14.33 -59.33 11.19
CA SER A 43 -15.27 -58.21 11.12
C SER A 43 -15.60 -57.81 12.55
N GLN A 44 -15.49 -56.52 12.86
CA GLN A 44 -15.75 -55.98 14.19
C GLN A 44 -16.83 -54.90 14.10
N PHE A 45 -17.82 -54.98 15.00
CA PHE A 45 -18.92 -54.03 15.08
C PHE A 45 -19.02 -53.52 16.52
N ARG A 46 -19.31 -52.23 16.70
CA ARG A 46 -19.55 -51.61 18.02
C ARG A 46 -20.64 -50.55 17.93
N ASN A 47 -21.28 -50.25 19.05
CA ASN A 47 -22.31 -49.20 19.17
C ASN A 47 -23.50 -49.39 18.22
N LEU A 48 -23.99 -50.63 18.07
CA LEU A 48 -25.16 -50.90 17.25
C LEU A 48 -26.41 -50.37 17.94
N VAL A 49 -27.13 -49.50 17.25
CA VAL A 49 -28.43 -49.00 17.66
C VAL A 49 -29.43 -49.35 16.57
N LEU A 50 -30.45 -50.12 16.95
CA LEU A 50 -31.65 -50.31 16.15
C LEU A 50 -32.77 -49.58 16.89
N SER A 51 -33.26 -48.50 16.28
CA SER A 51 -34.36 -47.71 16.83
C SER A 51 -35.44 -47.59 15.79
N GLU A 52 -36.68 -47.87 16.18
CA GLU A 52 -37.84 -47.37 15.47
C GLU A 52 -38.00 -45.91 15.90
N THR A 53 -38.10 -44.99 14.93
CA THR A 53 -38.70 -43.69 15.25
C THR A 53 -40.13 -44.00 15.67
N THR A 54 -40.56 -43.49 16.83
CA THR A 54 -41.97 -43.55 17.29
C THR A 54 -42.92 -43.38 16.11
N PRO A 55 -44.07 -44.11 16.03
CA PRO A 55 -45.02 -43.90 14.95
C PRO A 55 -45.27 -42.39 14.87
N PRO A 56 -45.04 -41.77 13.70
CA PRO A 56 -45.02 -40.33 13.63
C PRO A 56 -46.36 -39.81 14.17
N PRO A 57 -46.36 -38.67 14.88
CA PRO A 57 -47.61 -38.04 15.26
C PRO A 57 -48.48 -37.94 14.00
N THR A 58 -49.73 -38.37 14.09
CA THR A 58 -50.70 -38.21 13.01
C THR A 58 -50.87 -36.72 12.76
N THR A 59 -50.10 -36.17 11.83
CA THR A 59 -50.34 -34.85 11.28
C THR A 59 -51.59 -34.92 10.43
N ASN A 60 -52.35 -33.84 10.42
CA ASN A 60 -53.50 -33.61 9.56
C ASN A 60 -53.12 -32.73 8.37
N GLN A 61 -51.84 -32.72 8.00
CA GLN A 61 -51.24 -31.87 6.96
C GLN A 61 -50.27 -32.67 6.08
N LEU A 62 -50.20 -32.28 4.80
CA LEU A 62 -49.25 -32.75 3.79
C LEU A 62 -48.10 -31.75 3.66
N ASN A 63 -46.87 -32.27 3.65
CA ASN A 63 -45.62 -31.56 3.41
C ASN A 63 -45.34 -31.50 1.91
N LEU A 64 -45.11 -30.29 1.39
CA LEU A 64 -44.66 -30.04 0.03
C LEU A 64 -43.37 -29.22 0.08
N THR A 65 -42.35 -29.57 -0.70
CA THR A 65 -41.16 -28.73 -0.84
C THR A 65 -41.32 -27.83 -2.05
N ILE A 66 -41.37 -26.51 -1.84
CA ILE A 66 -41.45 -25.50 -2.89
C ILE A 66 -40.16 -24.69 -2.90
N ASN A 67 -39.42 -24.72 -4.01
CA ASN A 67 -38.15 -24.01 -4.19
C ASN A 67 -37.19 -24.21 -2.99
N GLY A 68 -37.03 -25.46 -2.56
CA GLY A 68 -36.17 -25.85 -1.44
C GLY A 68 -36.76 -25.63 -0.04
N THR A 69 -37.95 -25.04 0.08
CA THR A 69 -38.63 -24.79 1.37
C THR A 69 -39.78 -25.76 1.58
N THR A 70 -39.77 -26.52 2.68
CA THR A 70 -40.88 -27.42 3.03
C THR A 70 -42.00 -26.70 3.77
N ILE A 71 -43.23 -26.83 3.28
CA ILE A 71 -44.44 -26.21 3.80
C ILE A 71 -45.49 -27.30 4.09
N SER A 72 -46.12 -27.25 5.26
CA SER A 72 -47.17 -28.19 5.68
C SER A 72 -48.54 -27.52 5.65
N LYS A 73 -49.49 -28.05 4.88
CA LYS A 73 -50.90 -27.60 4.87
C LYS A 73 -51.86 -28.79 4.81
N SER A 74 -53.07 -28.62 5.34
CA SER A 74 -54.15 -29.58 5.14
C SER A 74 -54.69 -29.49 3.73
N LEU A 75 -55.01 -30.63 3.11
CA LEU A 75 -55.74 -30.66 1.84
C LEU A 75 -57.17 -30.18 2.04
N GLN A 76 -57.65 -29.39 1.08
CA GLN A 76 -59.02 -28.89 1.00
C GLN A 76 -59.84 -29.81 0.09
N THR A 77 -61.15 -29.88 0.32
CA THR A 77 -62.06 -30.47 -0.67
C THR A 77 -61.99 -29.63 -1.93
N TYR A 78 -61.83 -30.29 -3.08
CA TYR A 78 -61.72 -29.64 -4.36
C TYR A 78 -63.09 -29.45 -5.01
N GLY A 79 -63.43 -28.21 -5.36
CA GLY A 79 -64.77 -27.84 -5.84
C GLY A 79 -65.81 -27.76 -4.71
N ASP A 80 -66.72 -26.79 -4.81
CA ASP A 80 -67.92 -26.77 -3.96
C ASP A 80 -68.78 -28.02 -4.27
N ALA A 81 -69.54 -28.53 -3.31
CA ALA A 81 -70.46 -29.66 -3.48
C ALA A 81 -71.56 -29.41 -4.56
N SER A 82 -71.57 -28.22 -5.15
CA SER A 82 -72.39 -27.78 -6.29
C SER A 82 -71.75 -28.01 -7.67
N ILE A 83 -70.46 -28.32 -7.76
CA ILE A 83 -69.77 -28.66 -9.01
C ILE A 83 -69.90 -30.17 -9.25
N LEU A 84 -70.82 -30.51 -10.14
CA LEU A 84 -71.14 -31.89 -10.47
C LEU A 84 -70.39 -32.33 -11.73
N ASN A 85 -70.01 -33.60 -11.81
CA ASN A 85 -69.44 -34.19 -13.02
C ASN A 85 -70.45 -34.16 -14.19
N GLY A 86 -70.03 -34.62 -15.38
CA GLY A 86 -70.92 -34.70 -16.56
C GLY A 86 -72.21 -35.53 -16.37
N ASN A 87 -72.31 -36.27 -15.26
CA ASN A 87 -73.45 -37.09 -14.85
C ASN A 87 -74.21 -36.52 -13.62
N ASN A 88 -73.94 -35.28 -13.22
CA ASN A 88 -74.58 -34.60 -12.08
C ASN A 88 -74.26 -35.23 -10.69
N LEU A 89 -73.09 -35.86 -10.51
CA LEU A 89 -72.62 -36.41 -9.24
C LEU A 89 -71.51 -35.54 -8.60
N PRO A 90 -71.45 -35.43 -7.25
CA PRO A 90 -70.37 -34.71 -6.57
C PRO A 90 -69.01 -35.39 -6.76
N GLN A 91 -67.95 -34.59 -6.92
CA GLN A 91 -66.56 -35.08 -7.05
C GLN A 91 -65.96 -35.58 -5.72
N ASP A 92 -66.58 -35.24 -4.59
CA ASP A 92 -66.23 -35.70 -3.25
C ASP A 92 -67.47 -36.41 -2.67
N THR A 93 -67.43 -37.73 -2.57
CA THR A 93 -68.56 -38.48 -1.95
C THR A 93 -68.44 -38.45 -0.44
N SER A 94 -69.52 -38.76 0.29
CA SER A 94 -69.46 -38.91 1.76
C SER A 94 -68.52 -40.04 2.23
N GLU A 95 -68.03 -40.86 1.31
CA GLU A 95 -67.14 -41.98 1.55
C GLU A 95 -65.66 -41.64 1.25
N ALA A 96 -65.39 -40.43 0.75
CA ALA A 96 -64.03 -39.94 0.48
C ALA A 96 -63.17 -39.86 1.75
N THR A 97 -61.96 -40.42 1.69
CA THR A 97 -60.99 -40.36 2.79
C THR A 97 -59.65 -39.80 2.34
N VAL A 98 -59.01 -39.04 3.24
CA VAL A 98 -57.63 -38.56 3.09
C VAL A 98 -56.86 -38.97 4.33
N THR A 99 -55.81 -39.76 4.13
CA THR A 99 -54.92 -40.21 5.20
C THR A 99 -53.54 -39.63 4.98
N TYR A 100 -53.00 -38.94 5.99
CA TYR A 100 -51.63 -38.45 6.01
C TYR A 100 -50.74 -39.47 6.71
N LEU A 101 -49.68 -39.89 6.04
CA LEU A 101 -48.74 -40.91 6.48
C LEU A 101 -47.34 -40.30 6.56
N ASP A 102 -46.41 -41.01 7.19
CA ASP A 102 -44.99 -40.62 7.29
C ASP A 102 -44.77 -39.15 7.72
N ASN A 103 -45.43 -38.75 8.81
CA ASN A 103 -45.38 -37.38 9.34
C ASN A 103 -45.72 -36.29 8.30
N GLY A 104 -46.63 -36.60 7.37
CA GLY A 104 -47.11 -35.68 6.35
C GLY A 104 -46.31 -35.72 5.06
N ASN A 105 -45.27 -36.55 4.95
CA ASN A 105 -44.53 -36.73 3.70
C ASN A 105 -45.24 -37.61 2.68
N GLN A 106 -46.31 -38.29 3.09
CA GLN A 106 -47.16 -39.10 2.24
C GLN A 106 -48.63 -38.73 2.45
N VAL A 107 -49.39 -38.69 1.36
CA VAL A 107 -50.85 -38.59 1.38
C VAL A 107 -51.47 -39.74 0.60
N GLN A 108 -52.56 -40.28 1.12
CA GLN A 108 -53.41 -41.27 0.48
C GLN A 108 -54.82 -40.70 0.34
N VAL A 109 -55.29 -40.59 -0.90
CA VAL A 109 -56.63 -40.11 -1.27
C VAL A 109 -57.42 -41.30 -1.80
N GLU A 110 -58.56 -41.63 -1.18
CA GLU A 110 -59.28 -42.88 -1.47
C GLU A 110 -60.75 -42.66 -1.83
N ASN A 111 -61.34 -43.68 -2.47
CA ASN A 111 -62.71 -43.75 -2.95
C ASN A 111 -62.98 -42.72 -4.06
N ASN A 112 -63.98 -41.84 -3.94
CA ASN A 112 -64.23 -40.80 -4.92
C ASN A 112 -63.92 -39.43 -4.32
N ALA A 113 -62.69 -38.97 -4.51
CA ALA A 113 -62.12 -37.85 -3.79
C ALA A 113 -61.17 -37.03 -4.67
N TRP A 114 -61.50 -35.74 -4.78
CA TRP A 114 -60.65 -34.71 -5.37
C TRP A 114 -60.27 -33.72 -4.28
N LYS A 115 -58.97 -33.44 -4.14
CA LYS A 115 -58.43 -32.60 -3.06
C LYS A 115 -57.43 -31.59 -3.61
N SER A 116 -57.37 -30.39 -3.03
CA SER A 116 -56.36 -29.38 -3.39
C SER A 116 -55.46 -29.02 -2.22
N TRP A 117 -54.23 -28.66 -2.57
CA TRP A 117 -53.29 -27.97 -1.72
C TRP A 117 -53.17 -26.52 -2.23
N ASP A 118 -53.46 -25.56 -1.35
CA ASP A 118 -53.41 -24.14 -1.68
C ASP A 118 -51.97 -23.66 -1.91
N LEU A 119 -51.67 -23.24 -3.14
CA LEU A 119 -50.38 -22.71 -3.58
C LEU A 119 -50.22 -21.20 -3.31
N GLY A 120 -51.30 -20.47 -2.98
CA GLY A 120 -51.24 -19.04 -2.68
C GLY A 120 -50.79 -18.15 -3.85
N ASN A 121 -51.21 -18.45 -5.08
CA ASN A 121 -50.79 -17.82 -6.35
C ASN A 121 -49.34 -18.15 -6.77
N TYR A 122 -49.01 -19.43 -6.87
CA TYR A 122 -47.70 -19.84 -7.39
C TYR A 122 -47.59 -19.56 -8.89
N ASN A 123 -46.49 -18.93 -9.32
CA ASN A 123 -46.26 -18.61 -10.72
C ASN A 123 -45.40 -19.69 -11.38
N ILE A 124 -46.02 -20.47 -12.27
CA ILE A 124 -45.36 -21.48 -13.08
C ILE A 124 -44.65 -20.78 -14.25
N THR A 125 -43.33 -20.95 -14.33
CA THR A 125 -42.47 -20.46 -15.41
C THR A 125 -42.15 -21.59 -16.40
N SER A 126 -41.37 -21.29 -17.45
CA SER A 126 -40.83 -22.33 -18.34
C SER A 126 -39.96 -23.35 -17.62
N ASP A 127 -39.42 -22.99 -16.46
CA ASP A 127 -38.41 -23.75 -15.73
C ASP A 127 -39.03 -24.53 -14.57
N THR A 128 -40.31 -24.33 -14.26
CA THR A 128 -40.98 -25.02 -13.16
C THR A 128 -41.06 -26.53 -13.43
N VAL A 129 -40.59 -27.32 -12.46
CA VAL A 129 -40.60 -28.79 -12.44
C VAL A 129 -41.33 -29.30 -11.21
N LEU A 130 -42.20 -30.28 -11.42
CA LEU A 130 -42.90 -31.03 -10.39
C LEU A 130 -42.33 -32.46 -10.34
N THR A 131 -41.74 -32.84 -9.20
CA THR A 131 -41.29 -34.22 -8.95
C THR A 131 -42.05 -34.83 -7.79
N PHE A 132 -42.43 -36.10 -7.91
CA PHE A 132 -43.12 -36.84 -6.83
C PHE A 132 -43.01 -38.34 -7.08
N GLU A 133 -43.38 -39.14 -6.09
CA GLU A 133 -43.63 -40.57 -6.27
C GLU A 133 -45.12 -40.85 -6.12
N PHE A 134 -45.65 -41.71 -6.98
CA PHE A 134 -47.05 -42.13 -6.98
C PHE A 134 -47.17 -43.64 -6.85
N ARG A 135 -48.19 -44.07 -6.12
CA ARG A 135 -48.63 -45.46 -6.01
C ARG A 135 -50.15 -45.52 -5.96
N SER A 136 -50.70 -46.56 -6.56
CA SER A 136 -52.08 -46.97 -6.38
C SER A 136 -52.18 -48.46 -6.06
N ASP A 137 -53.01 -48.83 -5.10
CA ASP A 137 -53.27 -50.23 -4.73
C ASP A 137 -54.41 -50.85 -5.54
N SER A 138 -55.30 -50.03 -6.11
CA SER A 138 -56.33 -50.47 -7.05
C SER A 138 -56.73 -49.36 -8.03
N GLU A 139 -56.98 -49.78 -9.27
CA GLU A 139 -57.27 -48.89 -10.39
C GLU A 139 -58.63 -48.19 -10.23
N GLY A 140 -58.62 -46.85 -10.24
CA GLY A 140 -59.82 -46.01 -10.29
C GLY A 140 -60.23 -45.65 -11.73
N GLU A 141 -61.15 -44.71 -11.87
CA GLU A 141 -61.52 -44.14 -13.17
C GLU A 141 -60.50 -43.09 -13.62
N ILE A 142 -60.14 -42.17 -12.73
CA ILE A 142 -59.13 -41.14 -12.98
C ILE A 142 -58.27 -40.98 -11.73
N GLN A 143 -56.96 -41.14 -11.87
CA GLN A 143 -56.01 -40.93 -10.79
C GLN A 143 -54.84 -40.09 -11.28
N GLY A 144 -54.49 -39.04 -10.54
CA GLY A 144 -53.40 -38.16 -10.95
C GLY A 144 -53.23 -36.91 -10.12
N ILE A 145 -52.43 -35.99 -10.64
CA ILE A 145 -52.04 -34.75 -9.98
C ILE A 145 -51.96 -33.60 -11.00
N GLY A 146 -52.22 -32.36 -10.61
CA GLY A 146 -52.08 -31.22 -11.52
C GLY A 146 -52.37 -29.88 -10.90
N PHE A 147 -52.53 -28.85 -11.73
CA PHE A 147 -52.66 -27.47 -11.29
C PHE A 147 -53.98 -26.86 -11.74
N ASP A 148 -54.55 -26.00 -10.90
CA ASP A 148 -55.77 -25.26 -11.18
C ASP A 148 -55.75 -23.84 -10.57
N ASN A 149 -56.57 -22.94 -11.08
CA ASN A 149 -56.61 -21.53 -10.67
C ASN A 149 -57.94 -21.09 -10.04
N ASN A 150 -59.03 -21.85 -10.15
CA ASN A 150 -60.39 -21.39 -9.85
C ASN A 150 -61.37 -22.48 -9.36
N ASP A 151 -60.86 -23.63 -8.93
CA ASP A 151 -61.63 -24.76 -8.41
C ASP A 151 -62.57 -25.41 -9.44
N ASN A 152 -62.34 -25.19 -10.74
CA ASN A 152 -63.14 -25.77 -11.83
C ASN A 152 -62.26 -26.51 -12.84
N VAL A 153 -61.92 -27.78 -12.53
CA VAL A 153 -61.09 -28.67 -13.37
C VAL A 153 -61.55 -28.84 -14.83
N PHE A 154 -62.77 -28.47 -15.17
CA PHE A 154 -63.34 -28.66 -16.52
C PHE A 154 -63.08 -27.52 -17.48
N ASP A 155 -62.66 -26.35 -17.00
CA ASP A 155 -62.39 -25.22 -17.91
C ASP A 155 -61.01 -25.33 -18.59
N ASN A 156 -60.06 -26.04 -17.98
CA ASN A 156 -58.78 -26.37 -18.56
C ASN A 156 -58.23 -27.71 -18.05
N THR A 157 -58.71 -28.81 -18.61
CA THR A 157 -58.26 -30.16 -18.20
C THR A 157 -56.78 -30.43 -18.52
N ASN A 158 -56.12 -29.64 -19.38
CA ASN A 158 -54.74 -29.90 -19.82
C ASN A 158 -53.69 -29.62 -18.74
N THR A 159 -54.05 -28.93 -17.66
CA THR A 159 -53.17 -28.66 -16.51
C THR A 159 -53.17 -29.79 -15.48
N LEU A 160 -53.98 -30.83 -15.73
CA LEU A 160 -54.16 -32.01 -14.88
C LEU A 160 -53.51 -33.21 -15.54
N PHE A 161 -52.54 -33.84 -14.88
CA PHE A 161 -51.82 -34.99 -15.42
C PHE A 161 -52.43 -36.28 -14.87
N GLN A 162 -53.08 -37.04 -15.76
CA GLN A 162 -53.54 -38.37 -15.41
C GLN A 162 -52.36 -39.33 -15.37
N LEU A 163 -52.28 -40.15 -14.32
CA LEU A 163 -51.21 -41.10 -14.07
C LEU A 163 -51.69 -42.55 -14.19
N PHE A 164 -52.95 -42.81 -13.82
CA PHE A 164 -53.58 -44.12 -13.86
C PHE A 164 -55.10 -44.01 -14.01
N GLY A 165 -55.77 -45.11 -14.35
CA GLY A 165 -57.22 -45.23 -14.35
C GLY A 165 -57.82 -45.67 -15.68
N THR A 166 -59.08 -46.09 -15.62
CA THR A 166 -59.81 -46.69 -16.76
C THR A 166 -60.42 -45.68 -17.74
N GLN A 167 -60.59 -44.42 -17.32
CA GLN A 167 -61.12 -43.34 -18.17
C GLN A 167 -60.00 -42.46 -18.71
N THR A 168 -60.31 -41.63 -19.70
CA THR A 168 -59.38 -40.65 -20.29
C THR A 168 -59.79 -39.25 -19.87
N PHE A 169 -59.00 -38.61 -19.01
CA PHE A 169 -59.26 -37.25 -18.51
C PHE A 169 -57.96 -36.46 -18.33
N GLY A 170 -57.96 -35.20 -18.75
CA GLY A 170 -56.77 -34.33 -18.68
C GLY A 170 -55.60 -34.80 -19.55
N ASN A 171 -54.40 -34.33 -19.22
CA ASN A 171 -53.18 -34.61 -19.95
C ASN A 171 -52.74 -36.07 -19.75
N GLN A 172 -52.74 -36.83 -20.86
CA GLN A 172 -52.46 -38.27 -20.89
C GLN A 172 -50.98 -38.64 -20.98
N THR A 173 -50.07 -37.67 -21.07
CA THR A 173 -48.64 -37.92 -21.31
C THR A 173 -48.01 -38.82 -20.24
N PHE A 174 -48.55 -38.78 -19.02
CA PHE A 174 -48.05 -39.53 -17.87
C PHE A 174 -48.96 -40.67 -17.42
N ASN A 175 -50.00 -41.03 -18.20
CA ASN A 175 -50.91 -42.13 -17.89
C ASN A 175 -50.26 -43.49 -18.20
N ASN A 176 -49.28 -43.86 -17.37
CA ASN A 176 -48.39 -45.00 -17.59
C ASN A 176 -48.08 -45.80 -16.31
N TYR A 177 -48.80 -45.55 -15.21
CA TYR A 177 -48.67 -46.34 -13.99
C TYR A 177 -49.29 -47.73 -14.15
N ASN A 178 -48.76 -48.71 -13.44
CA ASN A 178 -49.35 -50.04 -13.30
C ASN A 178 -49.15 -50.54 -11.86
N THR A 179 -50.00 -51.46 -11.39
CA THR A 179 -50.02 -51.87 -9.98
C THR A 179 -48.92 -52.86 -9.58
N VAL A 180 -48.12 -53.38 -10.52
CA VAL A 180 -47.08 -54.38 -10.22
C VAL A 180 -45.74 -53.76 -9.78
N GLU A 181 -45.51 -52.47 -10.02
CA GLU A 181 -44.24 -51.79 -9.75
C GLU A 181 -44.13 -51.19 -8.34
N GLY A 182 -45.24 -51.03 -7.61
CA GLY A 182 -45.25 -50.33 -6.32
C GLY A 182 -45.08 -48.82 -6.51
N TRP A 183 -44.18 -48.16 -5.77
CA TRP A 183 -43.95 -46.72 -5.93
C TRP A 183 -43.24 -46.41 -7.26
N LYS A 184 -43.77 -45.46 -8.02
CA LYS A 184 -43.18 -44.97 -9.28
C LYS A 184 -42.88 -43.48 -9.19
N SER A 185 -41.66 -43.09 -9.56
CA SER A 185 -41.23 -41.69 -9.57
C SER A 185 -41.65 -40.97 -10.86
N TYR A 186 -42.08 -39.72 -10.72
CA TYR A 186 -42.43 -38.82 -11.80
C TYR A 186 -41.62 -37.53 -11.72
N THR A 187 -41.24 -37.01 -12.87
CA THR A 187 -40.64 -35.70 -13.06
C THR A 187 -41.34 -35.07 -14.25
N ILE A 188 -42.05 -33.98 -13.99
CA ILE A 188 -42.83 -33.25 -15.00
C ILE A 188 -42.24 -31.85 -15.08
N ASN A 189 -41.64 -31.51 -16.22
CA ASN A 189 -41.32 -30.12 -16.55
C ASN A 189 -42.63 -29.41 -16.85
N VAL A 190 -43.25 -28.81 -15.83
CA VAL A 190 -44.59 -28.23 -15.94
C VAL A 190 -44.60 -27.07 -16.93
N GLY A 191 -43.51 -26.28 -16.96
CA GLY A 191 -43.31 -25.17 -17.88
C GLY A 191 -43.35 -25.53 -19.37
N ASP A 192 -43.06 -26.79 -19.74
CA ASP A 192 -43.17 -27.28 -21.12
C ASP A 192 -44.63 -27.41 -21.57
N TYR A 193 -45.58 -27.51 -20.63
CA TYR A 193 -47.01 -27.68 -20.92
C TYR A 193 -47.79 -26.38 -20.75
N PHE A 194 -47.50 -25.61 -19.71
CA PHE A 194 -48.18 -24.34 -19.43
C PHE A 194 -47.38 -23.46 -18.47
N THR A 195 -47.63 -22.15 -18.56
CA THR A 195 -47.05 -21.13 -17.68
C THR A 195 -48.14 -20.20 -17.17
N GLY A 196 -47.93 -19.56 -16.03
CA GLY A 196 -48.86 -18.58 -15.45
C GLY A 196 -49.11 -18.81 -13.96
N THR A 197 -50.05 -18.08 -13.39
CA THR A 197 -50.34 -18.12 -11.96
C THR A 197 -51.43 -19.15 -11.63
N TYR A 198 -51.14 -20.05 -10.69
CA TYR A 198 -52.04 -21.13 -10.25
C TYR A 198 -52.19 -21.13 -8.72
N ASN A 199 -53.38 -21.51 -8.27
CA ASN A 199 -53.78 -21.44 -6.86
C ASN A 199 -53.82 -22.81 -6.19
N HIS A 200 -53.96 -23.89 -6.95
CA HIS A 200 -54.18 -25.21 -6.40
C HIS A 200 -53.26 -26.24 -7.05
N LEU A 201 -52.63 -27.07 -6.22
CA LEU A 201 -52.12 -28.38 -6.63
C LEU A 201 -53.19 -29.42 -6.29
N VAL A 202 -53.77 -30.04 -7.31
CA VAL A 202 -54.93 -30.93 -7.24
C VAL A 202 -54.46 -32.39 -7.21
N PHE A 203 -55.01 -33.17 -6.30
CA PHE A 203 -54.82 -34.61 -6.15
C PHE A 203 -56.14 -35.31 -6.48
N MET A 204 -56.11 -36.22 -7.44
CA MET A 204 -57.29 -36.82 -8.04
C MET A 204 -57.33 -38.32 -7.74
N ASN A 205 -58.44 -38.79 -7.16
CA ASN A 205 -58.82 -40.19 -7.10
C ASN A 205 -60.32 -40.32 -7.38
N ASP A 206 -60.66 -40.45 -8.65
CA ASP A 206 -62.02 -40.55 -9.15
C ASP A 206 -62.42 -42.01 -9.32
N ASN A 207 -63.60 -42.36 -8.78
CA ASN A 207 -64.23 -43.65 -8.96
C ASN A 207 -65.72 -43.54 -8.55
N ASP A 208 -66.55 -43.02 -9.44
CA ASP A 208 -67.98 -42.75 -9.20
C ASP A 208 -68.88 -43.97 -9.47
N THR A 209 -68.29 -45.13 -9.82
CA THR A 209 -69.01 -46.38 -10.00
C THR A 209 -69.65 -46.88 -8.68
N PRO A 210 -70.97 -47.15 -8.65
CA PRO A 210 -71.64 -47.57 -7.42
C PRO A 210 -71.09 -48.88 -6.84
N ASN A 211 -70.66 -48.85 -5.58
CA ASN A 211 -70.09 -49.96 -4.78
C ASN A 211 -68.62 -50.34 -5.06
N ASN A 212 -67.85 -49.50 -5.77
CA ASN A 212 -66.41 -49.75 -5.97
C ASN A 212 -65.56 -48.99 -4.93
N LEU A 213 -65.64 -49.42 -3.68
CA LEU A 213 -64.82 -48.90 -2.59
C LEU A 213 -63.40 -49.48 -2.66
N GLY A 214 -62.38 -48.64 -2.45
CA GLY A 214 -60.98 -49.07 -2.30
C GLY A 214 -60.00 -48.61 -3.38
N SER A 215 -60.42 -47.81 -4.37
CA SER A 215 -59.48 -47.07 -5.24
C SER A 215 -58.67 -46.10 -4.38
N SER A 216 -57.36 -46.03 -4.60
CA SER A 216 -56.48 -45.14 -3.85
C SER A 216 -55.42 -44.50 -4.74
N SER A 217 -55.17 -43.21 -4.50
CA SER A 217 -54.07 -42.46 -5.09
C SER A 217 -53.15 -42.00 -3.96
N GLN A 218 -51.92 -42.51 -3.96
CA GLN A 218 -50.93 -42.22 -2.94
C GLN A 218 -49.79 -41.41 -3.54
N PHE A 219 -49.40 -40.34 -2.86
CA PHE A 219 -48.32 -39.45 -3.28
C PHE A 219 -47.34 -39.22 -2.13
N ARG A 220 -46.04 -39.17 -2.43
CA ARG A 220 -45.00 -38.77 -1.48
C ARG A 220 -43.86 -38.05 -2.19
N ASN A 221 -42.97 -37.43 -1.40
CA ASN A 221 -41.79 -36.74 -1.92
C ASN A 221 -42.12 -35.69 -2.99
N ILE A 222 -43.19 -34.91 -2.76
CA ILE A 222 -43.68 -33.93 -3.73
C ILE A 222 -42.87 -32.65 -3.61
N ILE A 223 -42.20 -32.29 -4.70
CA ILE A 223 -41.32 -31.13 -4.80
C ILE A 223 -41.73 -30.33 -6.04
N LEU A 224 -41.91 -29.03 -5.84
CA LEU A 224 -42.11 -28.04 -6.89
C LEU A 224 -40.90 -27.10 -6.90
N SER A 225 -40.14 -27.07 -7.99
CA SER A 225 -38.91 -26.28 -8.08
C SER A 225 -38.78 -25.57 -9.41
N GLU A 226 -38.16 -24.40 -9.41
CA GLU A 226 -37.63 -23.80 -10.64
C GLU A 226 -36.31 -24.49 -11.00
N ASN A 227 -36.26 -25.20 -12.13
CA ASN A 227 -35.01 -25.60 -12.77
C ASN A 227 -34.40 -24.37 -13.43
N THR A 228 -33.91 -23.41 -12.65
CA THR A 228 -33.01 -22.42 -13.22
C THR A 228 -31.86 -23.21 -13.85
N PRO A 229 -31.59 -23.07 -15.15
CA PRO A 229 -30.39 -23.64 -15.73
C PRO A 229 -29.22 -23.23 -14.84
N PRO A 230 -28.23 -24.11 -14.56
CA PRO A 230 -27.02 -23.63 -13.92
C PRO A 230 -26.53 -22.42 -14.74
N PRO A 231 -26.12 -21.32 -14.09
CA PRO A 231 -25.54 -20.21 -14.82
C PRO A 231 -24.45 -20.79 -15.75
N PRO A 232 -24.29 -20.23 -16.96
CA PRO A 232 -23.20 -20.67 -17.83
C PRO A 232 -21.92 -20.69 -16.98
N THR A 233 -21.20 -21.81 -17.04
CA THR A 233 -19.94 -21.92 -16.31
C THR A 233 -19.00 -20.88 -16.86
N ASN A 234 -18.61 -19.91 -16.03
CA ASN A 234 -17.61 -18.90 -16.37
C ASN A 234 -16.32 -19.60 -16.79
N ASN A 235 -15.82 -19.31 -18.00
CA ASN A 235 -14.50 -19.73 -18.41
C ASN A 235 -13.53 -18.64 -17.96
N PRO A 236 -12.51 -18.94 -17.14
CA PRO A 236 -11.55 -17.94 -16.70
C PRO A 236 -10.89 -17.23 -17.88
N PRO A 237 -10.52 -15.95 -17.71
CA PRO A 237 -9.80 -15.22 -18.73
C PRO A 237 -8.41 -15.83 -18.93
N VAL A 238 -7.84 -15.67 -20.13
CA VAL A 238 -6.50 -16.16 -20.46
C VAL A 238 -5.58 -14.97 -20.73
N ALA A 239 -4.58 -14.80 -19.86
CA ALA A 239 -3.60 -13.74 -19.99
C ALA A 239 -2.46 -14.19 -20.90
N ASN A 240 -2.12 -13.39 -21.91
CA ASN A 240 -1.02 -13.64 -22.82
C ASN A 240 0.14 -12.68 -22.53
N ASN A 241 1.36 -13.20 -22.47
CA ASN A 241 2.52 -12.36 -22.19
C ASN A 241 2.73 -11.29 -23.27
N ASP A 242 3.12 -10.11 -22.82
CA ASP A 242 3.36 -8.96 -23.68
C ASP A 242 4.83 -8.66 -23.83
N SER A 243 5.18 -8.12 -24.99
CA SER A 243 6.53 -7.65 -25.28
C SER A 243 6.50 -6.28 -25.94
N TYR A 244 7.20 -5.32 -25.35
CA TYR A 244 7.35 -3.98 -25.89
C TYR A 244 8.82 -3.62 -26.02
N THR A 245 9.09 -2.53 -26.73
CA THR A 245 10.44 -2.01 -26.92
C THR A 245 10.43 -0.50 -26.83
N THR A 246 11.39 0.05 -26.10
CA THR A 246 11.65 1.50 -26.02
C THR A 246 13.16 1.73 -25.98
N ASP A 247 13.57 2.99 -25.82
CA ASP A 247 14.92 3.38 -25.47
C ASP A 247 15.00 3.90 -24.02
N GLU A 248 16.21 4.09 -23.51
CA GLU A 248 16.46 4.47 -22.12
C GLU A 248 15.91 5.85 -21.73
N ALA A 249 15.55 6.70 -22.70
CA ALA A 249 15.08 8.07 -22.47
C ALA A 249 13.59 8.29 -22.80
N THR A 250 12.96 7.37 -23.53
CA THR A 250 11.61 7.53 -24.05
C THR A 250 10.56 6.86 -23.17
N ILE A 251 9.57 7.63 -22.74
CA ILE A 251 8.38 7.12 -22.06
C ILE A 251 7.52 6.35 -23.07
N LEU A 252 7.31 5.07 -22.80
CA LEU A 252 6.48 4.16 -23.58
C LEU A 252 5.03 4.24 -23.12
N ASN A 253 4.08 4.43 -24.03
CA ASN A 253 2.64 4.44 -23.73
C ASN A 253 1.94 3.38 -24.58
N GLU A 254 1.43 2.32 -23.96
CA GLU A 254 0.89 1.14 -24.64
C GLU A 254 -0.32 0.54 -23.92
N ASN A 255 -0.90 -0.52 -24.46
CA ASN A 255 -2.09 -1.20 -23.91
C ASN A 255 -1.79 -2.66 -23.58
N PHE A 256 -2.11 -3.11 -22.36
CA PHE A 256 -1.96 -4.51 -21.94
C PHE A 256 -2.75 -5.49 -22.80
N VAL A 257 -4.03 -5.23 -23.04
CA VAL A 257 -5.01 -6.29 -23.34
C VAL A 257 -5.19 -6.59 -24.83
N ILE A 258 -4.22 -6.26 -25.70
CA ILE A 258 -4.42 -6.43 -27.16
C ILE A 258 -4.50 -7.93 -27.56
N ASN A 259 -3.85 -8.80 -26.78
CA ASN A 259 -3.73 -10.24 -27.02
C ASN A 259 -4.43 -11.11 -25.96
N ASP A 260 -5.03 -10.53 -24.93
CA ASP A 260 -5.76 -11.26 -23.89
C ASP A 260 -7.16 -11.66 -24.40
N GLU A 261 -7.61 -12.85 -24.01
CA GLU A 261 -8.88 -13.39 -24.48
C GLU A 261 -9.73 -13.95 -23.35
N ASP A 262 -11.04 -13.81 -23.52
CA ASP A 262 -12.06 -14.45 -22.69
C ASP A 262 -13.02 -15.20 -23.62
N THR A 263 -13.29 -16.47 -23.31
CA THR A 263 -14.11 -17.33 -24.19
C THR A 263 -15.59 -16.96 -24.14
N ASP A 264 -16.04 -16.40 -23.02
CA ASP A 264 -17.40 -15.91 -22.83
C ASP A 264 -17.56 -14.46 -23.33
N ASN A 265 -16.46 -13.83 -23.78
CA ASN A 265 -16.37 -12.45 -24.23
C ASN A 265 -16.71 -11.45 -23.12
N ASP A 266 -16.45 -11.79 -21.86
CA ASP A 266 -16.62 -10.88 -20.74
C ASP A 266 -15.59 -9.72 -20.76
N PRO A 267 -15.94 -8.51 -20.28
CA PRO A 267 -15.02 -7.39 -20.28
C PRO A 267 -13.82 -7.63 -19.35
N LEU A 268 -12.61 -7.54 -19.90
CA LEU A 268 -11.38 -7.74 -19.14
C LEU A 268 -10.87 -6.45 -18.52
N ILE A 269 -10.49 -6.53 -17.25
CA ILE A 269 -9.83 -5.43 -16.54
C ILE A 269 -8.53 -5.84 -15.84
N ILE A 270 -7.55 -4.93 -15.82
CA ILE A 270 -6.31 -5.09 -15.06
C ILE A 270 -6.58 -4.68 -13.61
N THR A 271 -6.29 -5.58 -12.67
CA THR A 271 -6.61 -5.38 -11.25
C THR A 271 -5.39 -5.26 -10.34
N GLN A 272 -4.26 -5.83 -10.76
CA GLN A 272 -3.02 -5.83 -9.99
C GLN A 272 -1.80 -5.72 -10.90
N ILE A 273 -0.73 -5.15 -10.35
CA ILE A 273 0.62 -5.17 -10.92
C ILE A 273 1.55 -5.77 -9.86
N ASN A 274 2.38 -6.75 -10.24
CA ASN A 274 3.28 -7.47 -9.33
C ASN A 274 2.58 -8.01 -8.07
N GLY A 275 1.33 -8.46 -8.22
CA GLY A 275 0.49 -8.99 -7.13
C GLY A 275 -0.03 -7.94 -6.13
N SER A 276 0.10 -6.64 -6.45
CA SER A 276 -0.41 -5.55 -5.63
C SER A 276 -1.47 -4.75 -6.39
N ILE A 277 -2.54 -4.36 -5.68
CA ILE A 277 -3.56 -3.45 -6.21
C ILE A 277 -2.91 -2.08 -6.43
N PHE A 278 -3.13 -1.49 -7.59
CA PHE A 278 -2.66 -0.15 -7.92
C PHE A 278 -3.81 0.87 -7.83
N THR A 279 -3.44 2.15 -7.86
CA THR A 279 -4.39 3.24 -8.04
C THR A 279 -4.11 3.86 -9.39
N GLU A 280 -5.12 3.93 -10.26
CA GLU A 280 -4.99 4.53 -11.59
C GLU A 280 -4.41 5.96 -11.50
N GLY A 281 -3.51 6.30 -12.42
CA GLY A 281 -2.81 7.58 -12.47
C GLY A 281 -1.65 7.74 -11.49
N ASN A 282 -1.50 6.86 -10.49
CA ASN A 282 -0.35 6.89 -9.58
C ASN A 282 0.80 6.03 -10.11
N PRO A 283 2.06 6.52 -10.06
CA PRO A 283 3.21 5.75 -10.48
C PRO A 283 3.53 4.62 -9.49
N ILE A 284 3.86 3.46 -10.04
CA ILE A 284 4.34 2.26 -9.37
C ILE A 284 5.83 2.14 -9.68
N THR A 285 6.67 2.09 -8.67
CA THR A 285 8.11 1.83 -8.85
C THR A 285 8.33 0.34 -9.03
N LEU A 286 8.86 -0.05 -10.19
CA LEU A 286 9.23 -1.43 -10.51
C LEU A 286 10.54 -1.82 -9.81
N SER A 287 10.87 -3.12 -9.80
CA SER A 287 12.11 -3.62 -9.18
C SER A 287 13.38 -3.03 -9.80
N SER A 288 13.32 -2.60 -11.06
CA SER A 288 14.39 -1.89 -11.77
C SER A 288 14.57 -0.42 -11.31
N GLY A 289 13.60 0.14 -10.59
CA GLY A 289 13.50 1.58 -10.30
C GLY A 289 12.76 2.39 -11.38
N ALA A 290 12.38 1.76 -12.50
CA ALA A 290 11.51 2.37 -13.51
C ALA A 290 10.11 2.65 -12.94
N LEU A 291 9.39 3.60 -13.54
CA LEU A 291 8.06 4.00 -13.09
C LEU A 291 7.00 3.54 -14.08
N LEU A 292 6.01 2.80 -13.60
CA LEU A 292 4.86 2.35 -14.35
C LEU A 292 3.59 3.04 -13.85
N THR A 293 2.81 3.67 -14.72
CA THR A 293 1.51 4.24 -14.38
C THR A 293 0.43 3.57 -15.21
N ILE A 294 -0.63 3.09 -14.57
CA ILE A 294 -1.81 2.54 -15.24
C ILE A 294 -2.85 3.65 -15.38
N ASN A 295 -3.38 3.84 -16.58
CA ASN A 295 -4.38 4.87 -16.88
C ASN A 295 -5.81 4.30 -16.76
N ASN A 296 -6.80 5.18 -16.60
CA ASN A 296 -8.21 4.80 -16.47
C ASN A 296 -8.81 4.06 -17.68
N ASP A 297 -8.17 4.17 -18.85
CA ASP A 297 -8.56 3.45 -20.06
C ASP A 297 -7.83 2.10 -20.21
N GLN A 298 -7.15 1.65 -19.16
CA GLN A 298 -6.36 0.42 -19.08
C GLN A 298 -5.12 0.38 -19.97
N THR A 299 -4.73 1.53 -20.52
CA THR A 299 -3.38 1.72 -21.06
C THR A 299 -2.38 1.93 -19.93
N PHE A 300 -1.09 1.85 -20.23
CA PHE A 300 -0.03 2.16 -19.29
C PHE A 300 1.02 3.10 -19.87
N SER A 301 1.69 3.82 -18.98
CA SER A 301 2.89 4.60 -19.25
C SER A 301 4.06 3.98 -18.49
N TYR A 302 5.07 3.51 -19.22
CA TYR A 302 6.34 3.03 -18.68
C TYR A 302 7.42 4.10 -18.90
N ASN A 303 7.98 4.61 -17.81
CA ASN A 303 9.08 5.55 -17.81
C ASN A 303 10.36 4.84 -17.29
N PRO A 304 11.41 4.68 -18.12
CA PRO A 304 12.70 4.13 -17.70
C PRO A 304 13.31 4.82 -16.46
N ASN A 305 12.92 6.07 -16.20
CA ASN A 305 13.29 6.85 -15.02
C ASN A 305 14.81 6.95 -14.80
N SER A 306 15.55 7.12 -15.89
CA SER A 306 17.03 7.17 -15.92
C SER A 306 17.74 5.95 -15.36
N GLN A 307 17.03 4.85 -15.09
CA GLN A 307 17.64 3.64 -14.51
C GLN A 307 18.49 2.87 -15.51
N PHE A 308 18.35 3.18 -16.81
CA PHE A 308 19.03 2.49 -17.91
C PHE A 308 19.98 3.39 -18.70
N ASP A 309 20.30 4.59 -18.19
CA ASP A 309 21.18 5.58 -18.85
C ASP A 309 22.63 5.10 -19.02
N TYR A 310 22.97 3.96 -18.41
CA TYR A 310 24.27 3.31 -18.58
C TYR A 310 24.40 2.54 -19.92
N LEU A 311 23.29 2.31 -20.64
CA LEU A 311 23.30 1.56 -21.90
C LEU A 311 23.90 2.38 -23.04
N LEU A 312 24.90 1.81 -23.73
CA LEU A 312 25.51 2.41 -24.92
C LEU A 312 24.79 2.02 -26.22
N ALA A 313 25.13 2.71 -27.31
CA ALA A 313 24.60 2.44 -28.64
C ALA A 313 24.74 0.95 -29.03
N GLY A 314 23.61 0.28 -29.23
CA GLY A 314 23.59 -1.14 -29.60
C GLY A 314 23.65 -2.11 -28.42
N GLU A 315 23.69 -1.61 -27.19
CA GLU A 315 23.41 -2.40 -25.98
C GLU A 315 21.92 -2.42 -25.68
N THR A 316 21.47 -3.45 -24.97
CA THR A 316 20.07 -3.62 -24.59
C THR A 316 19.95 -4.16 -23.16
N ALA A 317 18.97 -3.66 -22.41
CA ALA A 317 18.51 -4.26 -21.16
C ALA A 317 17.06 -4.73 -21.28
N THR A 318 16.60 -5.48 -20.28
CA THR A 318 15.21 -5.94 -20.21
C THR A 318 14.66 -5.65 -18.81
N ASP A 319 13.45 -5.12 -18.77
CA ASP A 319 12.68 -4.93 -17.55
C ASP A 319 11.37 -5.73 -17.63
N THR A 320 10.93 -6.28 -16.50
CA THR A 320 9.80 -7.21 -16.47
C THR A 320 8.90 -6.96 -15.27
N PHE A 321 7.59 -7.05 -15.47
CA PHE A 321 6.59 -6.99 -14.41
C PHE A 321 5.38 -7.85 -14.77
N THR A 322 4.62 -8.29 -13.76
CA THR A 322 3.41 -9.08 -13.97
C THR A 322 2.16 -8.22 -13.81
N TYR A 323 1.09 -8.59 -14.51
CA TYR A 323 -0.24 -8.01 -14.36
C TYR A 323 -1.26 -9.10 -14.15
N THR A 324 -2.40 -8.75 -13.53
CA THR A 324 -3.53 -9.65 -13.33
C THR A 324 -4.75 -9.11 -14.07
N ILE A 325 -5.26 -9.87 -15.04
CA ILE A 325 -6.56 -9.60 -15.69
C ILE A 325 -7.69 -10.30 -14.94
N SER A 326 -8.88 -9.71 -14.97
CA SER A 326 -10.10 -10.30 -14.42
C SER A 326 -11.29 -9.97 -15.32
N ASP A 327 -12.21 -10.93 -15.43
CA ASP A 327 -13.54 -10.81 -16.05
C ASP A 327 -14.63 -10.38 -15.02
N GLY A 328 -14.23 -10.14 -13.77
CA GLY A 328 -15.10 -9.84 -12.62
C GLY A 328 -15.47 -11.05 -11.75
N GLN A 329 -15.15 -12.27 -12.17
CA GLN A 329 -15.45 -13.52 -11.49
C GLN A 329 -14.17 -14.35 -11.22
N ASP A 330 -13.36 -14.55 -12.25
CA ASP A 330 -12.07 -15.23 -12.24
C ASP A 330 -10.95 -14.27 -12.68
N SER A 331 -9.70 -14.76 -12.65
CA SER A 331 -8.53 -13.96 -12.99
C SER A 331 -7.36 -14.82 -13.47
N ASP A 332 -6.49 -14.24 -14.29
CA ASP A 332 -5.25 -14.86 -14.73
C ASP A 332 -4.09 -13.84 -14.76
N ASN A 333 -2.84 -14.31 -14.81
CA ASN A 333 -1.65 -13.46 -14.75
C ASN A 333 -0.86 -13.49 -16.05
N GLY A 334 -0.58 -12.30 -16.60
CA GLY A 334 0.34 -12.10 -17.71
C GLY A 334 1.65 -11.47 -17.25
N THR A 335 2.68 -11.61 -18.07
CA THR A 335 3.99 -10.94 -17.86
C THR A 335 4.24 -9.97 -19.00
N VAL A 336 4.58 -8.73 -18.65
CA VAL A 336 5.10 -7.75 -19.61
C VAL A 336 6.62 -7.79 -19.57
N THR A 337 7.22 -7.85 -20.77
CA THR A 337 8.67 -7.71 -20.98
C THR A 337 8.94 -6.46 -21.82
N VAL A 338 9.66 -5.49 -21.26
CA VAL A 338 10.10 -4.28 -21.99
C VAL A 338 11.56 -4.43 -22.34
N THR A 339 11.91 -4.39 -23.63
CA THR A 339 13.30 -4.29 -24.09
C THR A 339 13.70 -2.83 -24.21
N ILE A 340 14.76 -2.42 -23.53
CA ILE A 340 15.28 -1.05 -23.52
C ILE A 340 16.57 -1.06 -24.34
N ASN A 341 16.59 -0.30 -25.45
CA ASN A 341 17.79 -0.14 -26.27
C ASN A 341 18.55 1.10 -25.84
N GLY A 342 19.88 1.03 -25.73
CA GLY A 342 20.73 2.20 -25.56
C GLY A 342 20.73 3.08 -26.83
N LEU A 343 20.48 4.37 -26.70
CA LEU A 343 20.66 5.34 -27.77
C LEU A 343 22.14 5.54 -28.08
N SER A 344 22.44 6.09 -29.26
CA SER A 344 23.81 6.55 -29.53
C SER A 344 24.20 7.51 -28.42
N SER A 345 25.34 7.23 -27.75
CA SER A 345 25.80 7.95 -26.57
C SER A 345 25.42 9.43 -26.64
N PRO A 346 24.99 10.07 -25.51
CA PRO A 346 25.03 11.54 -25.46
C PRO A 346 26.41 11.96 -25.97
N PRO A 347 26.56 13.10 -26.66
CA PRO A 347 27.83 13.46 -27.28
C PRO A 347 28.92 13.20 -26.25
N THR A 348 29.88 12.32 -26.58
CA THR A 348 31.06 12.12 -25.74
C THR A 348 31.87 13.38 -25.87
N THR A 349 31.40 14.41 -25.19
CA THR A 349 32.23 15.54 -24.85
C THR A 349 33.36 14.95 -24.02
N ASN A 350 34.59 15.24 -24.43
CA ASN A 350 35.78 14.96 -23.63
C ASN A 350 35.99 16.08 -22.59
N GLN A 351 34.91 16.73 -22.16
CA GLN A 351 34.90 17.92 -21.32
C GLN A 351 33.83 17.80 -20.24
N LEU A 352 34.17 18.28 -19.04
CA LEU A 352 33.27 18.44 -17.92
C LEU A 352 32.68 19.86 -17.94
N ASN A 353 31.36 19.93 -17.78
CA ASN A 353 30.58 21.16 -17.65
C ASN A 353 30.63 21.63 -16.19
N LEU A 354 31.02 22.88 -15.99
CA LEU A 354 30.98 23.58 -14.71
C LEU A 354 30.21 24.89 -14.90
N THR A 355 29.19 25.12 -14.09
CA THR A 355 28.47 26.40 -14.08
C THR A 355 29.21 27.36 -13.17
N ILE A 356 29.81 28.41 -13.74
CA ILE A 356 30.50 29.46 -12.97
C ILE A 356 29.68 30.74 -13.03
N ASN A 357 29.17 31.21 -11.88
CA ASN A 357 28.37 32.44 -11.78
C ASN A 357 27.23 32.49 -12.81
N GLY A 358 26.50 31.37 -12.95
CA GLY A 358 25.40 31.23 -13.92
C GLY A 358 25.82 31.05 -15.37
N THR A 359 27.13 30.96 -15.67
CA THR A 359 27.65 30.71 -17.02
C THR A 359 28.24 29.31 -17.12
N ASN A 360 27.71 28.49 -18.03
CA ASN A 360 28.24 27.15 -18.28
C ASN A 360 29.56 27.21 -19.05
N GLN A 361 30.57 26.48 -18.58
CA GLN A 361 31.85 26.30 -19.25
C GLN A 361 32.17 24.81 -19.35
N SER A 362 32.73 24.39 -20.48
CA SER A 362 33.12 23.00 -20.73
C SER A 362 34.62 22.93 -20.97
N LYS A 363 35.35 22.17 -20.14
CA LYS A 363 36.80 21.93 -20.30
C LYS A 363 37.16 20.47 -19.99
N SER A 364 38.19 19.96 -20.65
CA SER A 364 38.76 18.65 -20.33
C SER A 364 39.55 18.70 -19.02
N LEU A 365 39.37 17.68 -18.19
CA LEU A 365 40.21 17.51 -17.00
C LEU A 365 41.66 17.23 -17.41
N GLN A 366 42.59 17.84 -16.68
CA GLN A 366 44.03 17.65 -16.82
C GLN A 366 44.53 16.72 -15.71
N THR A 367 45.59 15.96 -15.96
CA THR A 367 46.33 15.30 -14.87
C THR A 367 46.79 16.36 -13.87
N TYR A 368 46.58 16.08 -12.60
CA TYR A 368 46.95 16.95 -11.50
C TYR A 368 48.28 16.50 -10.90
N GLY A 369 49.20 17.44 -10.64
CA GLY A 369 50.58 17.13 -10.26
C GLY A 369 51.43 16.72 -11.46
N ASP A 370 52.71 17.09 -11.44
CA ASP A 370 53.71 16.50 -12.35
C ASP A 370 53.86 15.02 -11.98
N ALA A 371 54.01 14.11 -12.97
CA ALA A 371 54.33 12.70 -12.74
C ALA A 371 55.63 12.49 -11.93
N SER A 372 56.42 13.56 -11.73
CA SER A 372 57.59 13.60 -10.84
C SER A 372 57.29 13.96 -9.36
N VAL A 373 56.08 14.45 -9.05
CA VAL A 373 55.61 14.75 -7.69
C VAL A 373 55.06 13.47 -7.08
N LEU A 374 55.90 12.82 -6.30
CA LEU A 374 55.55 11.58 -5.64
C LEU A 374 54.85 11.88 -4.30
N ASN A 375 53.88 11.05 -3.91
CA ASN A 375 53.24 11.14 -2.60
C ASN A 375 54.28 10.89 -1.48
N GLY A 376 53.88 10.99 -0.21
CA GLY A 376 54.76 10.74 0.94
C GLY A 376 55.45 9.36 0.95
N ASN A 377 54.99 8.43 0.10
CA ASN A 377 55.49 7.07 -0.10
C ASN A 377 56.26 6.88 -1.42
N ASN A 378 56.56 7.96 -2.13
CA ASN A 378 57.32 7.95 -3.38
C ASN A 378 56.57 7.27 -4.56
N LEU A 379 55.23 7.26 -4.55
CA LEU A 379 54.35 6.76 -5.61
C LEU A 379 53.71 7.91 -6.41
N PRO A 380 53.44 7.74 -7.74
CA PRO A 380 52.72 8.73 -8.53
C PRO A 380 51.28 8.92 -8.04
N GLN A 381 50.77 10.16 -8.11
CA GLN A 381 49.37 10.51 -7.81
C GLN A 381 48.38 10.03 -8.90
N ASP A 382 48.89 9.68 -10.09
CA ASP A 382 48.11 9.19 -11.22
C ASP A 382 48.77 7.88 -11.70
N THR A 383 48.07 6.75 -11.60
CA THR A 383 48.60 5.48 -12.11
C THR A 383 48.30 5.32 -13.61
N PRO A 384 49.05 4.48 -14.35
CA PRO A 384 48.74 4.18 -15.75
C PRO A 384 47.32 3.66 -16.00
N GLU A 385 46.69 3.09 -14.97
CA GLU A 385 45.33 2.55 -14.99
C GLU A 385 44.24 3.59 -14.70
N ALA A 386 44.60 4.83 -14.37
CA ALA A 386 43.66 5.92 -14.10
C ALA A 386 42.78 6.23 -15.32
N THR A 387 41.47 6.30 -15.10
CA THR A 387 40.48 6.62 -16.14
C THR A 387 39.63 7.82 -15.74
N VAL A 388 39.23 8.60 -16.75
CA VAL A 388 38.25 9.68 -16.62
C VAL A 388 37.17 9.44 -17.65
N THR A 389 35.94 9.25 -17.19
CA THR A 389 34.77 9.04 -18.04
C THR A 389 33.84 10.25 -17.90
N TYR A 390 33.47 10.85 -19.03
CA TYR A 390 32.49 11.94 -19.07
C TYR A 390 31.13 11.35 -19.43
N LEU A 391 30.12 11.58 -18.60
CA LEU A 391 28.76 11.10 -18.76
C LEU A 391 27.79 12.29 -18.88
N ASP A 392 26.54 12.00 -19.26
CA ASP A 392 25.47 13.00 -19.38
C ASP A 392 25.90 14.27 -20.13
N ASN A 393 26.50 14.10 -21.32
CA ASN A 393 27.00 15.19 -22.15
C ASN A 393 27.90 16.20 -21.39
N GLY A 394 28.73 15.68 -20.48
CA GLY A 394 29.68 16.44 -19.69
C GLY A 394 29.12 16.98 -18.38
N ASN A 395 27.86 16.75 -18.04
CA ASN A 395 27.31 17.16 -16.73
C ASN A 395 27.73 16.22 -15.59
N GLN A 396 28.30 15.07 -15.92
CA GLN A 396 28.85 14.13 -14.97
C GLN A 396 30.29 13.74 -15.37
N VAL A 397 31.14 13.56 -14.36
CA VAL A 397 32.45 12.95 -14.51
C VAL A 397 32.63 11.82 -13.51
N GLU A 398 33.25 10.75 -13.96
CA GLU A 398 33.73 9.66 -13.13
C GLU A 398 35.26 9.59 -13.23
N VAL A 399 35.92 9.56 -12.07
CA VAL A 399 37.36 9.44 -11.93
C VAL A 399 37.63 8.11 -11.22
N GLU A 400 38.24 7.15 -11.93
CA GLU A 400 38.45 5.79 -11.40
C GLU A 400 39.93 5.46 -11.23
N ASN A 401 40.17 4.46 -10.37
CA ASN A 401 41.51 4.01 -9.95
C ASN A 401 42.30 5.17 -9.32
N ASN A 402 43.61 5.02 -9.14
CA ASN A 402 44.39 6.05 -8.47
C ASN A 402 44.62 7.26 -9.38
N ALA A 403 43.81 8.30 -9.22
CA ALA A 403 43.68 9.38 -10.18
C ALA A 403 43.36 10.73 -9.49
N TRP A 404 44.24 11.70 -9.72
CA TRP A 404 44.01 13.10 -9.36
C TRP A 404 43.91 13.92 -10.64
N LYS A 405 42.82 14.67 -10.78
CA LYS A 405 42.52 15.44 -11.99
C LYS A 405 42.16 16.88 -11.65
N SER A 406 42.39 17.81 -12.56
CA SER A 406 42.04 19.21 -12.36
C SER A 406 41.29 19.82 -13.53
N TRP A 407 40.34 20.68 -13.20
CA TRP A 407 39.64 21.54 -14.12
C TRP A 407 40.24 22.95 -14.01
N ASP A 408 40.71 23.49 -15.14
CA ASP A 408 41.34 24.80 -15.19
C ASP A 408 40.31 25.92 -14.90
N LEU A 409 40.42 26.56 -13.73
CA LEU A 409 39.58 27.69 -13.34
C LEU A 409 40.06 29.04 -13.91
N GLY A 410 41.21 29.09 -14.58
CA GLY A 410 41.86 30.35 -14.93
C GLY A 410 42.40 31.05 -13.69
N ASN A 411 42.01 32.30 -13.43
CA ASN A 411 42.35 33.00 -12.18
C ASN A 411 41.06 33.33 -11.44
N TYR A 412 40.42 32.31 -10.88
CA TYR A 412 39.19 32.49 -10.11
C TYR A 412 39.52 33.06 -8.73
N ASN A 413 38.85 34.15 -8.35
CA ASN A 413 39.05 34.76 -7.04
C ASN A 413 37.96 34.31 -6.08
N ILE A 414 38.30 33.40 -5.17
CA ILE A 414 37.43 32.95 -4.09
C ILE A 414 37.28 34.09 -3.08
N THR A 415 36.03 34.49 -2.82
CA THR A 415 35.63 35.48 -1.82
C THR A 415 34.97 34.79 -0.62
N SER A 416 34.57 35.55 0.39
CA SER A 416 33.73 35.03 1.49
C SER A 416 32.40 34.46 1.02
N ASP A 417 31.94 34.84 -0.18
CA ASP A 417 30.60 34.52 -0.69
C ASP A 417 30.62 33.40 -1.73
N THR A 418 31.81 32.86 -2.03
CA THR A 418 31.96 31.73 -2.96
C THR A 418 31.38 30.47 -2.36
N VAL A 419 30.48 29.83 -3.09
CA VAL A 419 29.84 28.55 -2.78
C VAL A 419 30.07 27.57 -3.93
N LEU A 420 30.43 26.35 -3.57
CA LEU A 420 30.51 25.21 -4.48
C LEU A 420 29.38 24.23 -4.14
N THR A 421 28.51 23.96 -5.12
CA THR A 421 27.47 22.93 -5.02
C THR A 421 27.67 21.85 -6.07
N PHE A 422 27.42 20.60 -5.69
CA PHE A 422 27.58 19.43 -6.56
C PHE A 422 26.90 18.23 -5.93
N GLU A 423 26.77 17.15 -6.69
CA GLU A 423 26.42 15.84 -6.18
C GLU A 423 27.60 14.89 -6.33
N PHE A 424 27.81 14.04 -5.33
CA PHE A 424 28.89 13.06 -5.29
C PHE A 424 28.35 11.65 -5.07
N ARG A 425 28.97 10.69 -5.75
CA ARG A 425 28.76 9.26 -5.55
C ARG A 425 30.09 8.52 -5.64
N SER A 426 30.20 7.44 -4.90
CA SER A 426 31.32 6.49 -5.00
C SER A 426 30.78 5.07 -4.85
N ASP A 427 31.15 4.17 -5.76
CA ASP A 427 30.71 2.78 -5.75
C ASP A 427 31.60 1.88 -4.90
N SER A 428 32.82 2.33 -4.60
CA SER A 428 33.69 1.67 -3.63
C SER A 428 34.63 2.65 -2.94
N GLU A 429 34.88 2.39 -1.66
CA GLU A 429 35.68 3.24 -0.79
C GLU A 429 37.17 3.21 -1.20
N GLY A 430 37.70 4.36 -1.62
CA GLY A 430 39.12 4.59 -1.81
C GLY A 430 39.85 4.99 -0.52
N GLU A 431 41.10 5.44 -0.65
CA GLU A 431 41.85 6.00 0.47
C GLU A 431 41.47 7.46 0.70
N ILE A 432 41.42 8.26 -0.36
CA ILE A 432 41.02 9.67 -0.32
C ILE A 432 40.13 9.97 -1.52
N GLN A 433 38.90 10.39 -1.28
CA GLN A 433 37.98 10.80 -2.33
C GLN A 433 37.40 12.17 -2.01
N GLY A 434 37.43 13.09 -2.97
CA GLY A 434 36.89 14.42 -2.74
C GLY A 434 37.19 15.45 -3.83
N ILE A 435 36.97 16.71 -3.47
CA ILE A 435 37.09 17.86 -4.39
C ILE A 435 37.72 19.06 -3.67
N GLY A 436 38.42 19.93 -4.38
CA GLY A 436 39.09 21.07 -3.75
C GLY A 436 39.68 22.09 -4.70
N PHE A 437 40.40 23.08 -4.18
CA PHE A 437 40.99 24.16 -4.96
C PHE A 437 42.51 24.16 -4.84
N ASP A 438 43.20 24.55 -5.90
CA ASP A 438 44.66 24.69 -5.89
C ASP A 438 45.11 25.91 -6.71
N ASN A 439 46.30 26.43 -6.39
CA ASN A 439 46.91 27.55 -7.12
C ASN A 439 48.37 27.34 -7.54
N ASN A 440 49.03 26.23 -7.16
CA ASN A 440 50.48 26.09 -7.28
C ASN A 440 51.00 24.68 -7.62
N ASP A 441 50.12 23.72 -7.90
CA ASP A 441 50.44 22.32 -8.24
C ASP A 441 51.04 21.50 -7.09
N ASN A 442 50.87 21.97 -5.84
CA ASN A 442 51.43 21.33 -4.67
C ASN A 442 50.43 21.30 -3.52
N VAL A 443 49.56 20.29 -3.51
CA VAL A 443 48.55 20.09 -2.46
C VAL A 443 49.11 19.93 -1.06
N PHE A 444 50.38 19.58 -0.93
CA PHE A 444 51.00 19.30 0.35
C PHE A 444 51.42 20.56 1.10
N ASP A 445 51.49 21.73 0.45
CA ASP A 445 51.76 22.98 1.17
C ASP A 445 50.53 23.54 1.89
N ASN A 446 49.32 23.23 1.42
CA ASN A 446 48.09 23.54 2.11
C ASN A 446 46.97 22.53 1.79
N THR A 447 46.94 21.44 2.53
CA THR A 447 45.94 20.38 2.35
C THR A 447 44.52 20.82 2.71
N ASN A 448 44.34 21.89 3.50
CA ASN A 448 42.99 22.39 3.88
C ASN A 448 42.21 23.00 2.71
N THR A 449 42.84 23.18 1.56
CA THR A 449 42.20 23.61 0.30
C THR A 449 41.40 22.49 -0.37
N LEU A 450 41.55 21.26 0.11
CA LEU A 450 40.93 20.05 -0.40
C LEU A 450 39.90 19.52 0.59
N PHE A 451 38.68 19.28 0.13
CA PHE A 451 37.58 18.77 0.96
C PHE A 451 37.41 17.28 0.72
N GLN A 452 37.74 16.48 1.73
CA GLN A 452 37.53 15.05 1.66
C GLN A 452 36.04 14.75 1.89
N LEU A 453 35.49 13.85 1.07
CA LEU A 453 34.08 13.46 1.09
C LEU A 453 33.92 12.01 1.55
N PHE A 454 34.87 11.15 1.17
CA PHE A 454 34.88 9.73 1.50
C PHE A 454 36.32 9.18 1.55
N GLY A 455 36.51 8.00 2.14
CA GLY A 455 37.76 7.26 2.08
C GLY A 455 38.31 6.84 3.45
N THR A 456 39.21 5.86 3.41
CA THR A 456 39.77 5.20 4.61
C THR A 456 40.88 5.99 5.30
N GLN A 457 41.53 6.93 4.61
CA GLN A 457 42.58 7.79 5.16
C GLN A 457 42.03 9.18 5.49
N SER A 458 42.68 9.92 6.39
CA SER A 458 42.34 11.31 6.68
C SER A 458 43.32 12.25 5.97
N PHE A 459 42.85 12.95 4.94
CA PHE A 459 43.63 13.90 4.17
C PHE A 459 42.83 15.16 3.81
N GLY A 460 43.44 16.33 3.96
CA GLY A 460 42.78 17.62 3.75
C GLY A 460 41.67 17.91 4.77
N ASN A 461 40.74 18.80 4.40
CA ASN A 461 39.64 19.23 5.23
C ASN A 461 38.61 18.11 5.41
N GLN A 462 38.47 17.65 6.66
CA GLN A 462 37.61 16.52 7.03
C GLN A 462 36.15 16.90 7.32
N THR A 463 35.78 18.18 7.27
CA THR A 463 34.42 18.64 7.63
C THR A 463 33.33 17.96 6.81
N PHE A 464 33.64 17.53 5.58
CA PHE A 464 32.68 16.92 4.65
C PHE A 464 32.89 15.42 4.45
N ASN A 465 33.77 14.76 5.23
CA ASN A 465 34.04 13.33 5.13
C ASN A 465 32.90 12.53 5.79
N ASN A 466 31.75 12.50 5.13
CA ASN A 466 30.50 11.97 5.66
C ASN A 466 29.68 11.17 4.62
N TYR A 467 30.28 10.83 3.47
CA TYR A 467 29.64 9.98 2.48
C TYR A 467 29.62 8.51 2.91
N ASN A 468 28.62 7.75 2.47
CA ASN A 468 28.61 6.29 2.53
C ASN A 468 27.96 5.71 1.26
N THR A 469 28.38 4.51 0.87
CA THR A 469 28.00 3.89 -0.42
C THR A 469 26.53 3.47 -0.51
N VAL A 470 25.80 3.42 0.61
CA VAL A 470 24.38 3.01 0.62
C VAL A 470 23.46 4.14 0.17
N GLU A 471 23.91 5.40 0.24
CA GLU A 471 23.11 6.59 -0.10
C GLU A 471 22.96 6.85 -1.60
N GLY A 472 23.77 6.22 -2.46
CA GLY A 472 23.81 6.55 -3.88
C GLY A 472 24.34 7.97 -4.09
N TRP A 473 23.60 8.85 -4.78
CA TRP A 473 24.02 10.25 -4.97
C TRP A 473 23.73 11.09 -3.73
N LYS A 474 24.75 11.83 -3.25
CA LYS A 474 24.64 12.77 -2.12
C LYS A 474 24.96 14.19 -2.57
N SER A 475 24.09 15.13 -2.23
CA SER A 475 24.30 16.56 -2.54
C SER A 475 25.18 17.24 -1.50
N TYR A 476 26.10 18.08 -1.97
CA TYR A 476 27.02 18.87 -1.16
C TYR A 476 26.86 20.35 -1.49
N THR A 477 26.85 21.17 -0.43
CA THR A 477 26.98 22.63 -0.51
C THR A 477 28.13 23.03 0.40
N ILE A 478 29.22 23.51 -0.20
CA ILE A 478 30.40 23.98 0.52
C ILE A 478 30.46 25.50 0.37
N ASN A 479 30.30 26.21 1.49
CA ASN A 479 30.61 27.64 1.56
C ASN A 479 32.13 27.80 1.53
N VAL A 480 32.72 27.78 0.34
CA VAL A 480 34.16 27.78 0.13
C VAL A 480 34.82 28.99 0.80
N GLY A 481 34.13 30.14 0.78
CA GLY A 481 34.57 31.38 1.43
C GLY A 481 34.81 31.30 2.94
N ASP A 482 34.18 30.35 3.63
CA ASP A 482 34.40 30.11 5.07
C ASP A 482 35.77 29.46 5.34
N PHE A 483 36.35 28.81 4.33
CA PHE A 483 37.59 28.06 4.46
C PHE A 483 38.75 28.71 3.70
N LEU A 484 38.46 29.28 2.53
CA LEU A 484 39.46 29.76 1.57
C LEU A 484 39.07 31.14 1.07
N THR A 485 40.06 32.02 0.89
CA THR A 485 39.93 33.26 0.12
C THR A 485 41.18 33.47 -0.72
N GLY A 486 41.06 34.23 -1.82
CA GLY A 486 42.17 34.55 -2.72
C GLY A 486 42.06 33.90 -4.09
N THR A 487 43.13 33.96 -4.88
CA THR A 487 43.12 33.52 -6.27
C THR A 487 43.56 32.06 -6.40
N TYR A 488 42.72 31.25 -7.05
CA TYR A 488 42.93 29.84 -7.35
C TYR A 488 42.74 29.59 -8.84
N ASN A 489 43.49 28.63 -9.37
CA ASN A 489 43.51 28.34 -10.81
C ASN A 489 43.05 26.93 -11.17
N ARG A 490 42.77 26.09 -10.17
CA ARG A 490 42.32 24.71 -10.39
C ARG A 490 41.22 24.33 -9.42
N LEU A 491 40.24 23.58 -9.94
CA LEU A 491 39.32 22.74 -9.18
C LEU A 491 39.83 21.30 -9.31
N VAL A 492 40.21 20.68 -8.20
CA VAL A 492 40.86 19.37 -8.13
C VAL A 492 39.82 18.31 -7.76
N PHE A 493 39.85 17.18 -8.47
CA PHE A 493 39.02 16.00 -8.28
C PHE A 493 39.94 14.83 -7.88
N MET A 494 39.64 14.20 -6.76
CA MET A 494 40.53 13.24 -6.11
C MET A 494 39.85 11.88 -6.02
N ASN A 495 40.52 10.85 -6.54
CA ASN A 495 40.24 9.44 -6.26
C ASN A 495 41.57 8.74 -6.00
N ASP A 496 42.02 8.75 -4.75
CA ASP A 496 43.29 8.17 -4.33
C ASP A 496 43.09 6.74 -3.83
N ASN A 497 43.90 5.82 -4.34
CA ASN A 497 43.97 4.44 -3.87
C ASN A 497 45.31 3.81 -4.31
N ASP A 498 46.36 4.04 -3.53
CA ASP A 498 47.72 3.59 -3.81
C ASP A 498 47.98 2.12 -3.39
N THR A 499 46.97 1.44 -2.85
CA THR A 499 47.06 0.02 -2.49
C THR A 499 47.24 -0.88 -3.74
N PRO A 500 48.33 -1.68 -3.83
CA PRO A 500 48.56 -2.53 -4.98
C PRO A 500 47.43 -3.57 -5.14
N ASN A 501 46.77 -3.55 -6.31
CA ASN A 501 45.68 -4.46 -6.74
C ASN A 501 44.24 -4.09 -6.32
N ASN A 502 43.98 -2.91 -5.77
CA ASN A 502 42.62 -2.46 -5.50
C ASN A 502 42.09 -1.61 -6.66
N LEU A 503 41.84 -2.25 -7.81
CA LEU A 503 41.20 -1.62 -8.97
C LEU A 503 39.70 -1.48 -8.72
N GLY A 504 39.11 -0.34 -9.10
CA GLY A 504 37.66 -0.12 -9.04
C GLY A 504 37.14 0.88 -8.00
N SER A 505 38.01 1.61 -7.29
CA SER A 505 37.58 2.83 -6.58
C SER A 505 37.20 3.90 -7.59
N SER A 506 36.07 4.56 -7.37
CA SER A 506 35.59 5.63 -8.25
C SER A 506 35.07 6.82 -7.46
N SER A 507 35.30 8.02 -8.00
CA SER A 507 34.72 9.27 -7.52
C SER A 507 33.91 9.88 -8.64
N GLN A 508 32.60 9.94 -8.46
CA GLN A 508 31.66 10.47 -9.45
C GLN A 508 31.12 11.82 -8.97
N PHE A 509 31.13 12.81 -9.87
CA PHE A 509 30.64 14.15 -9.61
C PHE A 509 29.68 14.59 -10.70
N ARG A 510 28.57 15.23 -10.33
CA ARG A 510 27.67 15.87 -11.29
C ARG A 510 27.06 17.15 -10.72
N ASN A 511 26.37 17.90 -11.58
CA ASN A 511 25.66 19.12 -11.20
C ASN A 511 26.59 20.16 -10.53
N LEU A 512 27.81 20.32 -11.06
CA LEU A 512 28.80 21.23 -10.48
C LEU A 512 28.46 22.70 -10.78
N ILE A 513 28.30 23.48 -9.71
CA ILE A 513 28.05 24.91 -9.77
C ILE A 513 28.99 25.60 -8.79
N LEU A 514 29.85 26.46 -9.33
CA LEU A 514 30.67 27.40 -8.57
C LEU A 514 30.03 28.78 -8.71
N SER A 515 29.47 29.30 -7.64
CA SER A 515 28.84 30.61 -7.64
C SER A 515 29.43 31.47 -6.54
N GLU A 516 29.75 32.71 -6.86
CA GLU A 516 29.51 33.77 -5.90
C GLU A 516 28.01 33.77 -5.66
N ASN A 517 27.58 33.55 -4.42
CA ASN A 517 26.25 34.01 -4.05
C ASN A 517 26.25 35.49 -4.43
N THR A 518 25.61 35.88 -5.55
CA THR A 518 25.32 37.29 -5.75
C THR A 518 24.46 37.63 -4.55
N PRO A 519 24.97 38.44 -3.60
CA PRO A 519 24.21 38.65 -2.40
C PRO A 519 22.87 39.26 -2.85
N PRO A 520 21.71 38.78 -2.37
CA PRO A 520 20.73 39.77 -2.00
C PRO A 520 21.50 40.77 -1.13
N PRO A 521 21.37 42.08 -1.37
CA PRO A 521 22.21 43.07 -0.71
C PRO A 521 22.31 42.75 0.79
N PRO A 522 23.52 42.84 1.40
CA PRO A 522 23.74 42.44 2.79
C PRO A 522 22.57 42.91 3.64
N THR A 523 21.87 41.94 4.24
CA THR A 523 20.70 42.26 5.05
C THR A 523 21.23 42.83 6.36
N ASN A 524 20.85 44.05 6.71
CA ASN A 524 21.11 44.58 8.04
C ASN A 524 20.09 44.02 9.06
N GLN A 525 19.59 42.80 8.84
CA GLN A 525 18.42 42.24 9.50
C GLN A 525 18.61 40.75 9.82
N LEU A 526 18.13 40.34 11.00
CA LEU A 526 18.07 38.97 11.49
C LEU A 526 16.67 38.39 11.26
N ASN A 527 16.63 37.16 10.76
CA ASN A 527 15.44 36.36 10.51
C ASN A 527 15.04 35.62 11.80
N LEU A 528 13.77 35.77 12.18
CA LEU A 528 13.13 35.00 13.24
C LEU A 528 11.87 34.35 12.68
N THR A 529 11.76 33.03 12.79
CA THR A 529 10.56 32.30 12.37
C THR A 529 9.58 32.20 13.53
N ILE A 530 8.43 32.86 13.44
CA ILE A 530 7.38 32.85 14.45
C ILE A 530 6.19 32.07 13.91
N ASN A 531 5.85 30.95 14.54
CA ASN A 531 4.72 30.08 14.16
C ASN A 531 4.70 29.75 12.66
N GLY A 532 5.87 29.42 12.10
CA GLY A 532 6.05 29.08 10.68
C GLY A 532 6.20 30.27 9.72
N THR A 533 6.12 31.51 10.21
CA THR A 533 6.33 32.72 9.39
C THR A 533 7.66 33.38 9.72
N THR A 534 8.54 33.53 8.73
CA THR A 534 9.83 34.22 8.91
C THR A 534 9.68 35.73 8.77
N ILE A 535 10.21 36.46 9.76
CA ILE A 535 10.23 37.93 9.82
C ILE A 535 11.68 38.40 9.94
N SER A 536 12.07 39.39 9.15
CA SER A 536 13.42 39.99 9.17
C SER A 536 13.37 41.38 9.80
N LYS A 537 14.16 41.63 10.85
CA LYS A 537 14.32 42.97 11.47
C LYS A 537 15.77 43.22 11.88
N SER A 538 16.17 44.49 11.89
CA SER A 538 17.47 44.90 12.43
C SER A 538 17.45 44.83 13.95
N LEU A 539 18.52 44.30 14.54
CA LEU A 539 18.75 44.41 15.97
C LEU A 539 18.93 45.87 16.38
N GLN A 540 18.29 46.25 17.47
CA GLN A 540 18.45 47.55 18.12
C GLN A 540 19.44 47.42 19.29
N THR A 541 20.10 48.51 19.66
CA THR A 541 20.75 48.57 20.97
C THR A 541 19.73 48.28 22.05
N TYR A 542 20.07 47.39 22.97
CA TYR A 542 19.25 47.11 24.13
C TYR A 542 19.51 48.18 25.20
N GLY A 543 18.48 48.91 25.62
CA GLY A 543 18.58 50.04 26.56
C GLY A 543 19.07 51.35 25.91
N ASP A 544 18.86 52.48 26.59
CA ASP A 544 19.55 53.74 26.25
C ASP A 544 20.98 53.69 26.82
N ALA A 545 21.93 54.48 26.30
CA ALA A 545 23.29 54.64 26.80
C ALA A 545 23.35 55.08 28.29
N SER A 546 22.21 55.37 28.91
CA SER A 546 22.01 55.63 30.34
C SER A 546 21.73 54.38 31.18
N VAL A 547 21.48 53.22 30.59
CA VAL A 547 21.32 51.94 31.30
C VAL A 547 22.71 51.43 31.62
N LEU A 548 23.19 51.77 32.81
CA LEU A 548 24.49 51.37 33.27
C LEU A 548 24.38 50.04 34.02
N ASN A 549 25.38 49.17 33.87
CA ASN A 549 25.50 47.98 34.69
C ASN A 549 25.64 48.37 36.20
N GLY A 550 25.66 47.38 37.09
CA GLY A 550 25.86 47.61 38.54
C GLY A 550 27.16 48.35 38.92
N ASN A 551 28.06 48.60 37.95
CA ASN A 551 29.33 49.31 38.08
C ASN A 551 29.36 50.67 37.33
N ASN A 552 28.21 51.18 36.86
CA ASN A 552 28.10 52.46 36.16
C ASN A 552 28.78 52.51 34.76
N LEU A 553 28.96 51.36 34.10
CA LEU A 553 29.49 51.25 32.73
C LEU A 553 28.36 50.99 31.70
N PRO A 554 28.47 51.48 30.46
CA PRO A 554 27.49 51.21 29.40
C PRO A 554 27.49 49.74 28.99
N GLN A 555 26.32 49.13 28.84
CA GLN A 555 26.16 47.74 28.36
C GLN A 555 26.33 47.59 26.84
N ASP A 556 26.38 48.70 26.10
CA ASP A 556 26.69 48.74 24.69
C ASP A 556 27.85 49.74 24.51
N THR A 557 29.05 49.22 24.27
CA THR A 557 30.24 50.05 24.09
C THR A 557 30.31 50.57 22.66
N SER A 558 31.09 51.63 22.41
CA SER A 558 31.34 52.11 21.04
C SER A 558 32.05 51.08 20.14
N GLU A 559 32.58 50.01 20.73
CA GLU A 559 33.29 48.92 20.06
C GLU A 559 32.37 47.72 19.76
N ALA A 560 31.10 47.76 20.21
CA ALA A 560 30.12 46.72 19.93
C ALA A 560 29.82 46.58 18.44
N THR A 561 29.90 45.36 17.91
CA THR A 561 29.56 45.05 16.52
C THR A 561 28.47 43.99 16.44
N VAL A 562 27.60 44.15 15.43
CA VAL A 562 26.60 43.15 15.04
C VAL A 562 26.84 42.81 13.58
N THR A 563 27.16 41.55 13.33
CA THR A 563 27.35 41.03 11.97
C THR A 563 26.22 40.07 11.64
N TYR A 564 25.47 40.37 10.59
CA TYR A 564 24.45 39.48 10.03
C TYR A 564 25.12 38.57 9.00
N LEU A 565 24.98 37.27 9.20
CA LEU A 565 25.59 36.21 8.39
C LEU A 565 24.47 35.34 7.82
N ASP A 566 24.79 34.52 6.82
CA ASP A 566 23.86 33.55 6.22
C ASP A 566 22.49 34.17 5.88
N HIS A 567 22.52 35.33 5.21
CA HIS A 567 21.31 36.06 4.78
C HIS A 567 20.33 36.40 5.91
N GLY A 568 20.86 36.71 7.10
CA GLY A 568 20.09 37.01 8.29
C GLY A 568 19.64 35.78 9.07
N ASN A 569 19.95 34.56 8.64
CA ASN A 569 19.70 33.35 9.44
C ASN A 569 20.69 33.18 10.58
N GLN A 570 21.79 33.93 10.57
CA GLN A 570 22.78 33.98 11.64
C GLN A 570 23.07 35.42 12.05
N VAL A 571 23.29 35.62 13.35
CA VAL A 571 23.82 36.86 13.91
C VAL A 571 25.02 36.59 14.80
N LYS A 572 26.05 37.42 14.68
CA LYS A 572 27.21 37.48 15.58
C LYS A 572 27.18 38.81 16.32
N VAL A 573 27.12 38.77 17.65
CA VAL A 573 27.18 39.91 18.55
C VAL A 573 28.54 39.88 19.25
N GLU A 574 29.34 40.91 19.08
CA GLU A 574 30.75 40.91 19.51
C GLU A 574 31.06 42.07 20.45
N ASN A 575 32.11 41.89 21.25
CA ASN A 575 32.57 42.81 22.29
C ASN A 575 31.44 43.08 23.30
N ASN A 576 31.51 44.17 24.07
CA ASN A 576 30.48 44.43 25.06
C ASN A 576 29.22 45.02 24.42
N ALA A 577 28.23 44.16 24.16
CA ALA A 577 27.09 44.42 23.31
C ALA A 577 25.82 43.65 23.75
N TRP A 578 24.80 44.41 24.12
CA TRP A 578 23.44 43.91 24.34
C TRP A 578 22.52 44.44 23.25
N LYS A 579 21.78 43.53 22.59
CA LYS A 579 20.95 43.87 21.43
C LYS A 579 19.54 43.30 21.56
N SER A 580 18.55 43.95 20.98
CA SER A 580 17.16 43.48 20.95
C SER A 580 16.60 43.31 19.55
N TRP A 581 15.75 42.31 19.38
CA TRP A 581 14.86 42.15 18.25
C TRP A 581 13.43 42.45 18.72
N ASP A 582 12.79 43.45 18.10
CA ASP A 582 11.45 43.89 18.45
C ASP A 582 10.40 42.83 18.09
N LEU A 583 9.71 42.28 19.08
CA LEU A 583 8.66 41.28 18.94
C LEU A 583 7.27 41.90 18.69
N GLY A 584 7.09 43.21 18.89
CA GLY A 584 5.79 43.86 18.73
C GLY A 584 4.72 43.33 19.69
N ASN A 585 5.05 43.18 20.97
CA ASN A 585 4.17 42.66 22.03
C ASN A 585 3.69 41.21 21.79
N TYR A 586 4.65 40.29 21.65
CA TYR A 586 4.37 38.86 21.48
C TYR A 586 3.93 38.22 22.80
N ASN A 587 2.84 37.46 22.78
CA ASN A 587 2.31 36.77 23.96
C ASN A 587 2.92 35.37 24.12
N ILE A 588 3.75 35.20 25.14
CA ILE A 588 4.32 33.91 25.53
C ILE A 588 3.29 33.15 26.38
N THR A 589 2.90 31.98 25.89
CA THR A 589 1.96 31.05 26.50
C THR A 589 2.68 29.92 27.24
N ALA A 590 1.92 29.06 27.93
CA ALA A 590 2.45 27.84 28.54
C ALA A 590 3.12 26.88 27.53
N ASN A 591 2.78 27.03 26.24
CA ASN A 591 3.19 26.16 25.14
C ASN A 591 4.21 26.82 24.20
N THR A 592 4.60 28.08 24.45
CA THR A 592 5.60 28.74 23.60
C THR A 592 6.98 28.13 23.82
N ARG A 593 7.66 27.80 22.72
CA ARG A 593 9.01 27.26 22.69
C ARG A 593 9.91 28.10 21.79
N LEU A 594 11.11 28.40 22.28
CA LEU A 594 12.20 29.02 21.52
C LEU A 594 13.24 27.95 21.17
N SER A 595 13.53 27.80 19.88
CA SER A 595 14.57 26.90 19.37
C SER A 595 15.60 27.70 18.57
N PHE A 596 16.89 27.41 18.75
CA PHE A 596 18.00 28.08 18.06
C PHE A 596 19.28 27.27 18.19
N GLN A 597 20.29 27.64 17.42
CA GLN A 597 21.65 27.15 17.60
C GLN A 597 22.54 28.26 18.14
N PHE A 598 23.43 27.93 19.09
CA PHE A 598 24.38 28.87 19.66
C PHE A 598 25.82 28.33 19.63
N ARG A 599 26.76 29.24 19.34
CA ARG A 599 28.19 29.04 19.50
C ARG A 599 28.86 30.31 20.01
N SER A 600 30.02 30.16 20.63
CA SER A 600 30.87 31.26 21.06
C SER A 600 32.30 30.98 20.60
N VAL A 601 32.99 32.01 20.09
CA VAL A 601 34.39 31.89 19.66
C VAL A 601 35.34 32.22 20.80
N ASP A 602 34.94 33.13 21.71
CA ASP A 602 35.74 33.53 22.87
C ASP A 602 34.78 33.79 24.04
N GLU A 603 35.14 33.30 25.23
CA GLU A 603 34.34 33.42 26.44
C GLU A 603 34.19 34.89 26.88
N GLY A 604 32.94 35.33 27.08
CA GLY A 604 32.61 36.61 27.69
C GLY A 604 32.34 36.50 29.20
N GLU A 605 31.92 37.59 29.82
CA GLU A 605 31.42 37.57 31.21
C GLU A 605 30.00 36.98 31.26
N ILE A 606 29.12 37.40 30.35
CA ILE A 606 27.76 36.88 30.21
C ILE A 606 27.41 36.75 28.73
N GLN A 607 27.00 35.56 28.31
CA GLN A 607 26.51 35.32 26.95
C GLN A 607 25.18 34.58 27.00
N GLY A 608 24.19 35.04 26.24
CA GLY A 608 22.91 34.37 26.21
C GLY A 608 21.80 35.08 25.47
N ILE A 609 20.57 34.60 25.71
CA ILE A 609 19.36 35.07 25.02
C ILE A 609 18.19 35.15 26.01
N GLY A 610 17.24 36.04 25.79
CA GLY A 610 16.13 36.22 26.73
C GLY A 610 14.99 37.10 26.22
N PHE A 611 13.98 37.32 27.05
CA PHE A 611 12.82 38.15 26.72
C PHE A 611 12.66 39.30 27.70
N ASP A 612 12.20 40.42 27.20
CA ASP A 612 11.99 41.63 28.00
C ASP A 612 10.75 42.42 27.55
N ASN A 613 10.15 43.16 28.48
CA ASN A 613 8.94 43.95 28.26
C ASN A 613 8.97 45.37 28.84
N ASP A 614 10.08 45.82 29.45
CA ASP A 614 10.10 47.14 30.11
C ASP A 614 11.42 47.93 30.08
N ASP A 615 12.37 47.55 29.21
CA ASP A 615 13.69 48.23 29.08
C ASP A 615 14.59 48.14 30.32
N ASP A 616 14.24 47.33 31.33
CA ASP A 616 14.99 47.19 32.58
C ASP A 616 15.22 45.72 32.95
N LEU A 617 16.18 45.09 32.26
CA LEU A 617 16.58 43.68 32.45
C LEU A 617 16.88 43.27 33.89
N PHE A 618 17.27 44.23 34.73
CA PHE A 618 17.71 43.96 36.09
C PHE A 618 16.56 43.84 37.08
N ASN A 619 15.35 44.22 36.70
CA ASN A 619 14.18 44.07 37.56
C ASN A 619 13.62 42.64 37.55
N ASN A 620 13.88 41.86 36.49
CA ASN A 620 13.41 40.48 36.34
C ASN A 620 14.33 39.62 35.48
N THR A 621 15.44 39.18 36.06
CA THR A 621 16.41 38.31 35.37
C THR A 621 15.91 36.90 35.08
N ASN A 622 14.70 36.50 35.53
CA ASN A 622 14.16 35.16 35.29
C ASN A 622 13.73 34.95 33.83
N THR A 623 13.60 36.01 33.04
CA THR A 623 13.20 35.96 31.63
C THR A 623 14.39 35.84 30.68
N LEU A 624 15.61 35.83 31.24
CA LEU A 624 16.88 35.76 30.52
C LEU A 624 17.57 34.42 30.81
N PHE A 625 18.21 33.85 29.80
CA PHE A 625 18.91 32.57 29.89
C PHE A 625 20.39 32.77 29.58
N GLN A 626 21.25 32.49 30.55
CA GLN A 626 22.68 32.47 30.32
C GLN A 626 23.07 31.12 29.69
N LEU A 627 23.86 31.21 28.61
CA LEU A 627 24.32 30.06 27.82
C LEU A 627 25.83 29.82 28.01
N TYR A 628 26.60 30.89 28.20
CA TYR A 628 28.03 30.82 28.45
C TYR A 628 28.53 32.07 29.22
N GLY A 629 29.77 32.04 29.69
CA GLY A 629 30.44 33.17 30.31
C GLY A 629 30.92 32.90 31.73
N THR A 630 31.88 33.71 32.17
CA THR A 630 32.60 33.55 33.45
C THR A 630 31.82 34.03 34.68
N GLN A 631 30.85 34.93 34.52
CA GLN A 631 30.02 35.45 35.62
C GLN A 631 28.69 34.71 35.69
N THR A 632 28.06 34.71 36.87
CA THR A 632 26.72 34.14 37.05
C THR A 632 25.66 35.24 36.93
N PHE A 633 24.80 35.13 35.91
CA PHE A 633 23.73 36.06 35.62
C PHE A 633 22.46 35.34 35.15
N ALA A 634 21.28 35.77 35.60
CA ALA A 634 20.00 35.22 35.17
C ALA A 634 19.86 33.69 35.31
N ASN A 635 19.00 33.06 34.51
CA ASN A 635 18.72 31.63 34.58
C ASN A 635 19.90 30.80 34.03
N GLN A 636 20.51 30.00 34.91
CA GLN A 636 21.68 29.16 34.65
C GLN A 636 21.35 27.77 34.09
N ALA A 637 20.06 27.42 33.93
CA ALA A 637 19.66 26.07 33.53
C ALA A 637 20.25 25.63 32.17
N PHE A 638 20.69 26.58 31.35
CA PHE A 638 21.25 26.37 30.03
C PHE A 638 22.70 26.85 29.89
N ASN A 639 23.39 27.14 31.01
CA ASN A 639 24.81 27.53 31.01
C ASN A 639 25.70 26.28 30.93
N ASP A 640 25.51 25.51 29.87
CA ASP A 640 26.11 24.19 29.64
C ASP A 640 27.47 24.25 28.92
N TYR A 641 28.00 25.46 28.69
CA TYR A 641 29.38 25.67 28.25
C TYR A 641 30.38 25.79 29.43
N GLN A 642 29.90 25.91 30.68
CA GLN A 642 30.75 25.97 31.87
C GLN A 642 31.66 24.75 32.02
N GLY A 643 32.98 24.96 32.05
CA GLY A 643 34.00 23.93 32.27
C GLY A 643 34.65 23.36 31.00
N LEU A 644 34.23 23.82 29.81
CA LEU A 644 34.95 23.57 28.57
C LEU A 644 36.11 24.59 28.45
N ASN A 645 37.31 24.14 28.08
CA ASN A 645 38.37 25.08 27.72
C ASN A 645 38.03 25.75 26.38
N ASP A 646 38.58 26.94 26.10
CA ASP A 646 38.26 27.72 24.88
C ASP A 646 38.30 26.84 23.61
N SER A 647 39.27 25.92 23.49
CA SER A 647 39.37 25.01 22.34
C SER A 647 38.21 24.02 22.15
N GLN A 648 37.46 23.70 23.22
CA GLN A 648 36.31 22.81 23.21
C GLN A 648 34.98 23.55 23.00
N ALA A 649 34.88 24.82 23.43
CA ALA A 649 33.74 25.68 23.15
C ALA A 649 33.71 26.17 21.69
N VAL A 650 34.88 26.32 21.07
CA VAL A 650 35.07 26.85 19.71
C VAL A 650 34.64 25.88 18.59
N ASN A 651 34.50 24.58 18.86
CA ASN A 651 34.41 23.55 17.80
C ASN A 651 33.02 22.93 17.56
N GLY A 652 31.94 23.70 17.71
CA GLY A 652 30.63 23.26 17.20
C GLY A 652 29.46 24.19 17.54
N TRP A 653 28.42 24.15 16.71
CA TRP A 653 27.12 24.73 17.06
C TRP A 653 26.38 23.78 18.01
N LYS A 654 25.80 24.30 19.11
CA LYS A 654 24.90 23.55 19.98
C LYS A 654 23.44 23.92 19.71
N ASP A 655 22.57 22.93 19.70
CA ASP A 655 21.12 23.10 19.58
C ASP A 655 20.48 23.39 20.95
N TYR A 656 19.64 24.42 21.01
CA TYR A 656 18.85 24.79 22.18
C TYR A 656 17.36 24.73 21.83
N SER A 657 16.57 24.27 22.80
CA SER A 657 15.11 24.21 22.73
C SER A 657 14.53 24.48 24.10
N ILE A 658 14.06 25.70 24.33
CA ILE A 658 13.61 26.20 25.64
C ILE A 658 12.08 26.31 25.62
N ASN A 659 11.40 25.56 26.49
CA ASN A 659 9.96 25.69 26.71
C ASN A 659 9.70 26.90 27.63
N LEU A 660 9.48 28.07 27.04
CA LEU A 660 9.41 29.35 27.74
C LEU A 660 8.29 29.38 28.78
N GLY A 661 7.14 28.77 28.47
CA GLY A 661 5.98 28.68 29.35
C GLY A 661 6.22 28.01 30.70
N GLN A 662 7.33 27.28 30.86
CA GLN A 662 7.74 26.70 32.16
C GLN A 662 8.42 27.73 33.07
N TYR A 663 8.95 28.82 32.51
CA TYR A 663 9.68 29.85 33.23
C TYR A 663 8.85 31.11 33.40
N PHE A 664 8.15 31.56 32.36
CA PHE A 664 7.34 32.77 32.37
C PHE A 664 6.27 32.75 31.27
N THR A 665 5.21 33.53 31.48
CA THR A 665 4.13 33.77 30.50
C THR A 665 3.74 35.24 30.53
N GLY A 666 3.12 35.73 29.46
CA GLY A 666 2.70 37.13 29.33
C GLY A 666 3.21 37.78 28.05
N ASN A 667 3.00 39.08 27.91
CA ASN A 667 3.42 39.82 26.73
C ASN A 667 4.85 40.35 26.87
N PHE A 668 5.64 40.18 25.81
CA PHE A 668 7.01 40.62 25.70
C PHE A 668 7.24 41.40 24.41
N ASP A 669 7.97 42.49 24.54
CA ASP A 669 8.24 43.39 23.42
C ASP A 669 9.56 43.06 22.73
N ARG A 670 10.47 42.33 23.39
CA ARG A 670 11.82 42.12 22.87
C ARG A 670 12.34 40.72 23.11
N LEU A 671 13.07 40.22 22.11
CA LEU A 671 14.02 39.12 22.24
C LEU A 671 15.43 39.73 22.34
N VAL A 672 16.14 39.43 23.41
CA VAL A 672 17.41 40.04 23.81
C VAL A 672 18.56 39.09 23.54
N PHE A 673 19.64 39.60 22.96
CA PHE A 673 20.89 38.90 22.66
C PHE A 673 22.02 39.53 23.46
N MET A 674 22.72 38.72 24.25
CA MET A 674 23.66 39.18 25.25
C MET A 674 25.08 38.71 24.90
N ASN A 675 26.02 39.66 24.84
CA ASN A 675 27.46 39.40 24.90
C ASN A 675 28.08 40.49 25.76
N ASP A 676 28.25 40.19 27.04
CA ASP A 676 28.78 41.10 28.05
C ASP A 676 30.26 40.81 28.29
N ASN A 677 31.09 41.85 28.27
CA ASN A 677 32.51 41.75 28.59
C ASN A 677 33.07 43.14 28.94
N ASP A 678 32.92 43.55 30.19
CA ASP A 678 33.33 44.83 30.76
C ASP A 678 34.83 44.91 31.07
N THR A 679 35.61 43.84 30.82
CA THR A 679 37.05 43.86 31.05
C THR A 679 37.78 44.71 30.01
N ILE A 680 38.40 45.81 30.47
CA ILE A 680 38.95 46.95 29.68
C ILE A 680 39.94 46.60 28.54
N ASN A 681 40.31 45.34 28.29
CA ASN A 681 41.24 44.97 27.20
C ASN A 681 40.92 43.66 26.48
N ASN A 682 39.72 43.09 26.65
CA ASN A 682 39.41 41.77 26.08
C ASN A 682 38.49 41.88 24.85
N LEU A 683 39.04 42.47 23.78
CA LEU A 683 38.43 42.46 22.45
C LEU A 683 38.42 41.02 21.92
N GLY A 684 37.25 40.51 21.50
CA GLY A 684 37.14 39.18 20.89
C GLY A 684 35.94 38.33 21.32
N SER A 685 35.38 38.57 22.51
CA SER A 685 34.20 37.81 22.97
C SER A 685 33.06 37.93 21.96
N SER A 686 32.41 36.81 21.63
CA SER A 686 31.29 36.82 20.69
C SER A 686 30.24 35.77 20.99
N SER A 687 28.98 36.21 20.92
CA SER A 687 27.80 35.34 20.97
C SER A 687 27.24 35.19 19.56
N GLN A 688 27.11 33.95 19.08
CA GLN A 688 26.55 33.67 17.76
C GLN A 688 25.29 32.84 17.86
N PHE A 689 24.26 33.26 17.13
CA PHE A 689 22.96 32.59 17.09
C PHE A 689 22.56 32.33 15.64
N ARG A 690 21.97 31.17 15.35
CA ARG A 690 21.33 30.90 14.06
C ARG A 690 20.08 30.04 14.19
N ASN A 691 19.29 29.97 13.11
CA ASN A 691 18.09 29.13 13.04
C ASN A 691 17.06 29.44 14.15
N LEU A 692 16.80 30.72 14.41
CA LEU A 692 15.89 31.13 15.48
C LEU A 692 14.43 30.86 15.10
N VAL A 693 13.74 30.11 15.96
CA VAL A 693 12.32 29.74 15.80
C VAL A 693 11.58 29.92 17.11
N LEU A 694 10.49 30.67 17.08
CA LEU A 694 9.50 30.79 18.14
C LEU A 694 8.21 30.08 17.70
N SER A 695 7.78 29.05 18.43
CA SER A 695 6.64 28.22 18.03
C SER A 695 5.77 27.84 19.22
N GLU A 696 4.47 27.73 19.01
CA GLU A 696 3.57 27.04 19.94
C GLU A 696 3.67 25.51 19.74
N VAL A 697 4.04 24.77 20.78
CA VAL A 697 4.01 23.30 20.76
C VAL A 697 2.69 22.79 21.34
N THR A 698 1.98 21.96 20.57
CA THR A 698 0.72 21.32 20.96
C THR A 698 0.92 20.13 21.87
#